data_AF-A0A6J6QSF5-F1
#
_entry.id   AF-A0A6J6QSF5-F1
#
_cell.length_a   1.000
_cell.length_b   1.000
_cell.length_c   1.000
_cell.angle_alpha   90.00
_cell.angle_beta   90.00
_cell.angle_gamma   90.00
#
_symmetry.space_group_name_H-M   'P 1'
#
loop_
_entity.id
_entity.type
_entity.pdbx_description
1 polymer ?
#
loop_
_entity_poly.entity_id
_entity_poly.type
_entity_poly.pdbx_seq_one_letter_code
_entity_poly.pdbx_strand_id
1 'polypeptide(L)'
;MTRARRFLASTAAALSVLLCVPVAPVRAADPVPPFIPPSAGWLETVNYYRTMSGLAPVTENAALNPGAYNHSCYMLYNGISHDELPTKPGYTSNGDIAGNSGNVAVSSALGATARSHIELWMTGPFHAIGILRYNLNNVGFGKCDLASTPTSWHSGATLNVLSGLVSAPRPATPILFPGDGTTTNLSAFITESPNPLDFCGWTGSAGLPVIAMMPETVTAASATMTGPNGPVPVCSISKANTTGTAQAILDHDNAVSVIPRAALTPGTYTVTVTTQARTVTWSFTVDPTASTGIMPLPTVVPSGAPSSYTHIAPFRFADSRETLRISPVIGTSIKMIKLAGIAGLPSDITAISANFTFVKPNQAGYLTVYDCTDPRPVASTLNYTTGAIVANAGVFPVSPSGYICIYSMGSGQLVIDISGYFRTARGDSFTATTPTPVFDTISGLNSSGRLGAHETASISFANRYGVPDGATAVAIAIAGINPAADGFITTYPCTGSKPFVSSVNPVVGSVRSNFAIVPLSAIDEMCLYTLTAEDVKVTLLGYFTTSGTGSIVPTTPTRVIDTRDLYRPDMNAGTDGQYLPANTTVTVSLAGHRGIPGSVKALSLNLTVANTVANGTLKIWGCGAEPASESVNFPAGTIIASGLQVKVGTSGEICLRSSTQLHVIVDVTGWWN
;
A
#
# COMPACT_ATOMS: atom_id res chain seq x y z
N MET A 1 -50.39 -85.32 -11.17
CA MET A 1 -50.73 -85.21 -12.60
C MET A 1 -51.52 -83.92 -12.81
N THR A 2 -50.84 -82.77 -12.91
CA THR A 2 -50.54 -82.06 -14.17
C THR A 2 -51.76 -81.68 -15.00
N ARG A 3 -52.17 -80.41 -14.89
CA ARG A 3 -52.84 -79.70 -15.98
C ARG A 3 -52.07 -78.43 -16.33
N ALA A 4 -51.40 -78.51 -17.47
CA ALA A 4 -50.82 -77.38 -18.17
C ALA A 4 -51.93 -76.47 -18.72
N ARG A 5 -51.69 -75.15 -18.74
CA ARG A 5 -52.18 -74.25 -19.79
C ARG A 5 -51.38 -72.94 -19.82
N ARG A 6 -50.52 -72.88 -20.85
CA ARG A 6 -50.22 -71.76 -21.77
C ARG A 6 -50.17 -70.34 -21.21
N PHE A 7 -48.95 -69.81 -21.28
CA PHE A 7 -48.58 -68.39 -21.35
C PHE A 7 -49.26 -67.66 -22.51
N LEU A 8 -49.77 -66.46 -22.24
CA LEU A 8 -49.90 -65.35 -23.18
C LEU A 8 -49.58 -64.07 -22.40
N ALA A 9 -48.64 -63.31 -22.94
CA ALA A 9 -48.07 -62.12 -22.34
C ALA A 9 -49.03 -60.92 -22.44
N SER A 10 -49.12 -60.16 -21.35
CA SER A 10 -49.62 -58.78 -21.34
C SER A 10 -48.55 -57.89 -20.69
N THR A 11 -47.95 -57.04 -21.51
CA THR A 11 -47.02 -55.98 -21.11
C THR A 11 -47.77 -54.90 -20.34
N ALA A 12 -47.54 -54.82 -19.03
CA ALA A 12 -47.92 -53.67 -18.22
C ALA A 12 -46.68 -52.80 -17.97
N ALA A 13 -46.64 -51.63 -18.61
CA ALA A 13 -45.67 -50.59 -18.30
C ALA A 13 -45.94 -50.06 -16.89
N ALA A 14 -45.05 -50.36 -15.95
CA ALA A 14 -45.07 -49.76 -14.62
C ALA A 14 -44.50 -48.34 -14.75
N LEU A 15 -45.40 -47.35 -14.75
CA LEU A 15 -45.07 -45.94 -14.64
C LEU A 15 -44.54 -45.70 -13.22
N SER A 16 -43.22 -45.65 -13.04
CA SER A 16 -42.59 -45.21 -11.79
C SER A 16 -42.83 -43.72 -11.61
N VAL A 17 -43.87 -43.36 -10.85
CA VAL A 17 -44.08 -42.00 -10.39
C VAL A 17 -42.94 -41.66 -9.43
N LEU A 18 -41.96 -40.89 -9.90
CA LEU A 18 -41.01 -40.19 -9.05
C LEU A 18 -41.82 -39.22 -8.18
N LEU A 19 -42.03 -39.58 -6.92
CA LEU A 19 -42.49 -38.65 -5.89
C LEU A 19 -41.41 -37.57 -5.73
N CYS A 20 -41.60 -36.45 -6.43
CA CYS A 20 -40.84 -35.24 -6.24
C CYS A 20 -41.20 -34.69 -4.86
N VAL A 21 -40.40 -35.03 -3.84
CA VAL A 21 -40.52 -34.38 -2.53
C VAL A 21 -40.22 -32.90 -2.75
N PRO A 22 -41.12 -31.97 -2.39
CA PRO A 22 -40.85 -30.55 -2.56
C PRO A 22 -39.63 -30.17 -1.73
N VAL A 23 -38.56 -29.76 -2.44
CA VAL A 23 -37.36 -29.19 -1.83
C VAL A 23 -37.76 -27.85 -1.23
N ALA A 24 -37.59 -27.69 0.09
CA ALA A 24 -37.89 -26.44 0.76
C ALA A 24 -37.06 -25.29 0.13
N PRO A 25 -37.67 -24.15 -0.22
CA PRO A 25 -36.94 -23.00 -0.73
C PRO A 25 -35.92 -22.50 0.31
N VAL A 26 -34.84 -21.88 -0.16
CA VAL A 26 -33.88 -21.17 0.68
C VAL A 26 -34.67 -20.13 1.49
N ARG A 27 -34.69 -20.27 2.82
CA ARG A 27 -35.32 -19.27 3.68
C ARG A 27 -34.46 -18.01 3.56
N ALA A 28 -35.07 -16.88 3.18
CA ALA A 28 -34.42 -15.57 3.29
C ALA A 28 -33.87 -15.43 4.71
N ALA A 29 -32.60 -15.07 4.85
CA ALA A 29 -32.02 -14.81 6.15
C ALA A 29 -32.85 -13.72 6.87
N ASP A 30 -33.12 -13.92 8.17
CA ASP A 30 -33.56 -12.84 9.06
C ASP A 30 -32.55 -11.65 8.96
N PRO A 31 -32.95 -10.39 9.24
CA PRO A 31 -32.43 -9.21 8.55
C PRO A 31 -30.90 -9.16 8.52
N VAL A 32 -30.36 -8.81 7.33
CA VAL A 32 -28.95 -8.58 7.05
C VAL A 32 -28.27 -8.01 8.31
N PRO A 33 -27.25 -8.68 8.87
CA PRO A 33 -26.62 -8.17 10.08
C PRO A 33 -26.16 -6.73 9.82
N PRO A 34 -26.41 -5.81 10.76
CA PRO A 34 -25.97 -4.43 10.61
C PRO A 34 -24.46 -4.39 10.37
N PHE A 35 -24.00 -3.38 9.65
CA PHE A 35 -22.58 -3.23 9.33
C PHE A 35 -21.72 -3.36 10.58
N ILE A 36 -20.67 -4.18 10.48
CA ILE A 36 -19.75 -4.42 11.59
C ILE A 36 -18.92 -3.15 11.86
N PRO A 37 -18.92 -2.60 13.08
CA PRO A 37 -18.16 -1.40 13.39
C PRO A 37 -16.66 -1.53 13.06
N PRO A 38 -15.97 -0.47 12.62
CA PRO A 38 -14.52 -0.50 12.41
C PRO A 38 -13.74 -0.94 13.65
N SER A 39 -14.28 -0.65 14.85
CA SER A 39 -13.71 -1.02 16.15
C SER A 39 -14.10 -2.41 16.65
N ALA A 40 -14.81 -3.22 15.85
CA ALA A 40 -15.35 -4.49 16.30
C ALA A 40 -14.25 -5.43 16.82
N GLY A 41 -14.57 -6.08 17.94
CA GLY A 41 -13.69 -7.08 18.55
C GLY A 41 -13.61 -8.35 17.71
N TRP A 42 -12.71 -9.25 18.09
CA TRP A 42 -12.52 -10.52 17.39
C TRP A 42 -13.79 -11.38 17.41
N LEU A 43 -14.46 -11.52 18.56
CA LEU A 43 -15.66 -12.37 18.69
C LEU A 43 -16.85 -11.78 17.94
N GLU A 44 -17.01 -10.46 18.00
CA GLU A 44 -18.01 -9.73 17.21
C GLU A 44 -17.79 -9.95 15.71
N THR A 45 -16.53 -9.93 15.26
CA THR A 45 -16.17 -10.21 13.85
C THR A 45 -16.50 -11.64 13.44
N VAL A 46 -16.15 -12.64 14.26
CA VAL A 46 -16.54 -14.04 14.01
C VAL A 46 -18.06 -14.17 13.91
N ASN A 47 -18.78 -13.58 14.87
CA ASN A 47 -20.24 -13.69 14.93
C ASN A 47 -20.95 -12.91 13.83
N TYR A 48 -20.35 -11.83 13.30
CA TYR A 48 -20.84 -11.13 12.12
C TYR A 48 -20.89 -12.06 10.90
N TYR A 49 -19.78 -12.75 10.58
CA TYR A 49 -19.73 -13.66 9.43
C TYR A 49 -20.61 -14.91 9.61
N ARG A 50 -20.74 -15.40 10.85
CA ARG A 50 -21.68 -16.48 11.17
C ARG A 50 -23.13 -16.03 10.95
N THR A 51 -23.50 -14.86 11.47
CA THR A 51 -24.85 -14.30 11.30
C THR A 51 -25.15 -14.01 9.83
N MET A 52 -24.18 -13.48 9.08
CA MET A 52 -24.26 -13.29 7.62
C MET A 52 -24.60 -14.60 6.90
N SER A 53 -24.14 -15.74 7.41
CA SER A 53 -24.40 -17.06 6.83
C SER A 53 -25.62 -17.76 7.46
N GLY A 54 -26.44 -17.06 8.24
CA GLY A 54 -27.64 -17.59 8.90
C GLY A 54 -27.35 -18.50 10.10
N LEU A 55 -26.14 -18.44 10.66
CA LEU A 55 -25.71 -19.27 11.79
C LEU A 55 -25.84 -18.55 13.12
N ALA A 56 -26.07 -19.32 14.19
CA ALA A 56 -26.07 -18.80 15.54
C ALA A 56 -24.66 -18.28 15.93
N PRO A 57 -24.57 -17.16 16.67
CA PRO A 57 -23.33 -16.70 17.28
C PRO A 57 -22.68 -17.78 18.15
N VAL A 58 -21.35 -17.83 18.15
CA VAL A 58 -20.55 -18.62 19.09
C VAL A 58 -20.23 -17.80 20.33
N THR A 59 -19.94 -18.49 21.43
CA THR A 59 -19.42 -17.90 22.67
C THR A 59 -17.91 -18.02 22.76
N GLU A 60 -17.28 -17.13 23.52
CA GLU A 60 -15.86 -17.26 23.87
C GLU A 60 -15.67 -18.35 24.93
N ASN A 61 -14.74 -19.27 24.68
CA ASN A 61 -14.20 -20.16 25.67
C ASN A 61 -12.82 -19.67 26.11
N ALA A 62 -12.80 -18.87 27.18
CA ALA A 62 -11.60 -18.20 27.66
C ALA A 62 -10.47 -19.17 28.05
N ALA A 63 -10.77 -20.45 28.34
CA ALA A 63 -9.76 -21.46 28.63
C ALA A 63 -8.88 -21.81 27.42
N LEU A 64 -9.37 -21.56 26.20
CA LEU A 64 -8.63 -21.82 24.95
C LEU A 64 -7.71 -20.67 24.55
N ASN A 65 -7.98 -19.45 25.04
CA ASN A 65 -7.25 -18.24 24.63
C ASN A 65 -5.74 -18.27 24.93
N PRO A 66 -5.26 -18.76 26.11
CA PRO A 66 -3.84 -18.80 26.38
C PRO A 66 -3.07 -19.68 25.38
N GLY A 67 -3.65 -20.83 24.98
CA GLY A 67 -3.06 -21.68 23.94
C GLY A 67 -3.01 -20.97 22.60
N ALA A 68 -4.12 -20.37 22.17
CA ALA A 68 -4.17 -19.62 20.92
C ALA A 68 -3.19 -18.43 20.89
N TYR A 69 -3.00 -17.74 22.02
CA TYR A 69 -2.03 -16.66 22.14
C TYR A 69 -0.60 -17.19 22.04
N ASN A 70 -0.28 -18.27 22.76
CA ASN A 70 1.05 -18.89 22.73
C ASN A 70 1.42 -19.33 21.31
N HIS A 71 0.50 -20.01 20.60
CA HIS A 71 0.74 -20.43 19.22
C HIS A 71 0.95 -19.26 18.26
N SER A 72 0.17 -18.20 18.45
CA SER A 72 0.34 -16.97 17.69
C SER A 72 1.73 -16.35 17.89
N CYS A 73 2.25 -16.36 19.11
CA CYS A 73 3.62 -15.92 19.37
C CYS A 73 4.65 -16.89 18.82
N TYR A 74 4.42 -18.21 18.90
CA TYR A 74 5.32 -19.22 18.34
C TYR A 74 5.56 -19.01 16.85
N MET A 75 4.50 -18.74 16.07
CA MET A 75 4.63 -18.48 14.63
C MET A 75 5.50 -17.26 14.30
N LEU A 76 5.51 -16.26 15.19
CA LEU A 76 6.36 -15.08 15.03
C LEU A 76 7.86 -15.38 15.19
N TYR A 77 8.22 -16.46 15.87
CA TYR A 77 9.62 -16.88 15.99
C TYR A 77 10.02 -17.93 14.94
N ASN A 78 9.06 -18.71 14.44
CA ASN A 78 9.36 -19.94 13.72
C ASN A 78 8.77 -20.04 12.31
N GLY A 79 7.91 -19.10 11.91
CA GLY A 79 7.19 -19.12 10.65
C GLY A 79 5.78 -19.70 10.80
N ILE A 80 4.99 -19.64 9.72
CA ILE A 80 3.60 -20.10 9.71
C ILE A 80 3.57 -21.62 9.78
N SER A 81 2.86 -22.17 10.76
CA SER A 81 2.66 -23.60 10.96
C SER A 81 1.41 -23.81 11.81
N HIS A 82 0.77 -24.97 11.69
CA HIS A 82 -0.21 -25.43 12.69
C HIS A 82 0.46 -26.18 13.85
N ASP A 83 1.59 -26.84 13.57
CA ASP A 83 2.35 -27.62 14.55
C ASP A 83 3.43 -26.78 15.22
N GLU A 84 3.65 -27.01 16.50
CA GLU A 84 4.82 -26.54 17.22
C GLU A 84 5.84 -27.66 17.44
N LEU A 85 7.12 -27.33 17.32
CA LEU A 85 8.20 -28.28 17.57
C LEU A 85 8.75 -28.04 18.98
N PRO A 86 8.79 -29.06 19.87
CA PRO A 86 9.30 -28.92 21.24
C PRO A 86 10.72 -28.36 21.35
N THR A 87 11.52 -28.46 20.29
CA THR A 87 12.89 -27.96 20.23
C THR A 87 13.00 -26.49 19.81
N LYS A 88 11.90 -25.84 19.44
CA LYS A 88 11.90 -24.48 18.89
C LYS A 88 11.53 -23.44 19.96
N PRO A 89 12.08 -22.21 19.89
CA PRO A 89 11.74 -21.15 20.82
C PRO A 89 10.25 -20.84 20.84
N GLY A 90 9.70 -20.60 22.03
CA GLY A 90 8.30 -20.25 22.23
C GLY A 90 7.33 -21.44 22.24
N TYR A 91 7.82 -22.68 22.12
CA TYR A 91 6.97 -23.87 22.22
C TYR A 91 6.20 -23.92 23.54
N THR A 92 4.91 -24.21 23.46
CA THR A 92 4.09 -24.60 24.60
C THR A 92 3.12 -25.72 24.22
N SER A 93 2.88 -26.69 25.11
CA SER A 93 1.97 -27.81 24.80
C SER A 93 0.55 -27.36 24.51
N ASN A 94 0.06 -26.29 25.17
CA ASN A 94 -1.24 -25.71 24.88
C ASN A 94 -1.25 -24.86 23.59
N GLY A 95 -0.09 -24.37 23.13
CA GLY A 95 0.05 -23.65 21.87
C GLY A 95 -0.04 -24.63 20.70
N ASP A 96 0.70 -25.73 20.77
CA ASP A 96 0.64 -26.83 19.81
C ASP A 96 -0.79 -27.37 19.61
N ILE A 97 -1.51 -27.60 20.73
CA ILE A 97 -2.92 -28.01 20.70
C ILE A 97 -3.80 -26.95 20.00
N ALA A 98 -3.56 -25.66 20.27
CA ALA A 98 -4.36 -24.59 19.71
C ALA A 98 -4.12 -24.40 18.21
N GLY A 99 -2.87 -24.48 17.75
CA GLY A 99 -2.51 -24.44 16.33
C GLY A 99 -3.13 -25.58 15.54
N ASN A 100 -3.03 -26.80 16.06
CA ASN A 100 -3.66 -28.00 15.49
C ASN A 100 -5.19 -27.98 15.49
N SER A 101 -5.80 -27.14 16.34
CA SER A 101 -7.25 -27.05 16.51
C SER A 101 -7.87 -25.80 15.88
N GLY A 102 -7.09 -25.00 15.15
CA GLY A 102 -7.50 -23.64 14.79
C GLY A 102 -7.05 -23.16 13.43
N ASN A 103 -7.71 -22.09 12.97
CA ASN A 103 -7.20 -21.27 11.89
C ASN A 103 -5.99 -20.49 12.40
N VAL A 104 -4.93 -20.41 11.59
CA VAL A 104 -3.69 -19.68 11.93
C VAL A 104 -3.36 -18.67 10.84
N ALA A 105 -2.80 -17.53 11.24
CA ALA A 105 -2.34 -16.50 10.31
C ALA A 105 -1.24 -15.65 10.94
N VAL A 106 -0.47 -14.98 10.08
CA VAL A 106 0.52 -13.98 10.46
C VAL A 106 0.41 -12.77 9.54
N SER A 107 0.95 -11.64 9.98
CA SER A 107 1.00 -10.42 9.19
C SER A 107 2.31 -9.67 9.40
N SER A 108 2.89 -9.20 8.30
CA SER A 108 4.03 -8.28 8.27
C SER A 108 3.59 -6.81 8.35
N ALA A 109 2.29 -6.53 8.45
CA ALA A 109 1.78 -5.18 8.65
C ALA A 109 1.88 -4.79 10.13
N LEU A 110 2.56 -3.67 10.41
CA LEU A 110 2.54 -3.05 11.73
C LEU A 110 1.13 -2.49 11.99
N GLY A 111 0.40 -3.11 12.93
CA GLY A 111 -0.96 -2.69 13.30
C GLY A 111 -2.10 -3.55 12.72
N ALA A 112 -1.80 -4.75 12.20
CA ALA A 112 -2.85 -5.72 11.89
C ALA A 112 -3.75 -5.94 13.11
N THR A 113 -5.06 -5.88 12.92
CA THR A 113 -6.06 -6.04 13.99
C THR A 113 -6.54 -7.48 14.06
N ALA A 114 -7.17 -7.87 15.18
CA ALA A 114 -7.81 -9.18 15.26
C ALA A 114 -8.88 -9.38 14.16
N ARG A 115 -9.64 -8.32 13.87
CA ARG A 115 -10.59 -8.28 12.75
C ARG A 115 -9.91 -8.61 11.42
N SER A 116 -8.78 -7.96 11.10
CA SER A 116 -8.09 -8.20 9.82
C SER A 116 -7.62 -9.65 9.62
N HIS A 117 -7.20 -10.33 10.70
CA HIS A 117 -6.85 -11.76 10.64
C HIS A 117 -8.08 -12.64 10.39
N ILE A 118 -9.21 -12.30 11.00
CA ILE A 118 -10.48 -13.02 10.78
C ILE A 118 -10.97 -12.80 9.35
N GLU A 119 -10.92 -11.57 8.85
CA GLU A 119 -11.32 -11.28 7.48
C GLU A 119 -10.41 -11.97 6.46
N LEU A 120 -9.10 -12.07 6.73
CA LEU A 120 -8.18 -12.86 5.92
C LEU A 120 -8.64 -14.32 5.84
N TRP A 121 -8.97 -14.95 6.97
CA TRP A 121 -9.52 -16.31 6.99
C TRP A 121 -10.85 -16.42 6.24
N MET A 122 -11.70 -15.39 6.26
CA MET A 122 -12.94 -15.37 5.49
C MET A 122 -12.71 -15.21 3.98
N THR A 123 -11.53 -14.77 3.53
CA THR A 123 -11.18 -14.76 2.10
C THR A 123 -10.67 -16.11 1.58
N GLY A 124 -10.28 -17.04 2.46
CA GLY A 124 -9.83 -18.39 2.12
C GLY A 124 -10.93 -19.42 2.40
N PRO A 125 -11.33 -20.26 1.42
CA PRO A 125 -12.45 -21.18 1.61
C PRO A 125 -12.22 -22.18 2.74
N PHE A 126 -11.01 -22.69 2.94
CA PHE A 126 -10.77 -23.75 3.92
C PHE A 126 -10.86 -23.22 5.36
N HIS A 127 -10.29 -22.05 5.64
CA HIS A 127 -10.41 -21.38 6.93
C HIS A 127 -11.82 -20.85 7.18
N ALA A 128 -12.48 -20.27 6.17
CA ALA A 128 -13.85 -19.79 6.28
C ALA A 128 -14.82 -20.91 6.69
N ILE A 129 -14.71 -22.10 6.07
CA ILE A 129 -15.52 -23.28 6.43
C ILE A 129 -15.43 -23.60 7.92
N GLY A 130 -14.24 -23.53 8.52
CA GLY A 130 -14.05 -23.75 9.95
C GLY A 130 -14.89 -22.81 10.82
N ILE A 131 -14.95 -21.53 10.46
CA ILE A 131 -15.74 -20.49 11.16
C ILE A 131 -17.25 -20.70 10.94
N LEU A 132 -17.63 -21.22 9.77
CA LEU A 132 -19.02 -21.38 9.32
C LEU A 132 -19.63 -22.75 9.67
N ARG A 133 -18.97 -23.57 10.49
CA ARG A 133 -19.55 -24.84 10.94
C ARG A 133 -20.80 -24.62 11.78
N TYR A 134 -21.87 -25.31 11.40
CA TYR A 134 -23.17 -25.22 12.05
C TYR A 134 -23.18 -25.73 13.49
N ASN A 135 -22.29 -26.68 13.79
CA ASN A 135 -22.15 -27.31 15.09
C ASN A 135 -21.02 -26.72 15.94
N LEU A 136 -20.45 -25.59 15.53
CA LEU A 136 -19.50 -24.82 16.35
C LEU A 136 -20.28 -23.99 17.37
N ASN A 137 -20.00 -24.19 18.67
CA ASN A 137 -20.71 -23.54 19.77
C ASN A 137 -19.84 -22.51 20.51
N ASN A 138 -18.56 -22.81 20.72
CA ASN A 138 -17.62 -21.89 21.34
C ASN A 138 -16.25 -21.92 20.63
N VAL A 139 -15.48 -20.84 20.80
CA VAL A 139 -14.18 -20.65 20.17
C VAL A 139 -13.20 -20.02 21.15
N GLY A 140 -11.90 -20.23 20.92
CA GLY A 140 -10.82 -19.53 21.60
C GLY A 140 -10.01 -18.71 20.63
N PHE A 141 -9.59 -17.51 21.02
CA PHE A 141 -8.79 -16.64 20.17
C PHE A 141 -7.60 -16.08 20.94
N GLY A 142 -6.48 -15.98 20.24
CA GLY A 142 -5.30 -15.29 20.73
C GLY A 142 -4.59 -14.61 19.59
N LYS A 143 -4.21 -13.35 19.81
CA LYS A 143 -3.39 -12.57 18.90
C LYS A 143 -2.13 -12.14 19.64
N CYS A 144 -0.98 -12.36 19.00
CA CYS A 144 0.32 -11.92 19.49
C CYS A 144 0.87 -10.83 18.59
N ASP A 145 1.44 -9.78 19.19
CA ASP A 145 2.12 -8.69 18.50
C ASP A 145 3.55 -8.60 19.02
N LEU A 146 4.52 -8.62 18.11
CA LEU A 146 5.93 -8.43 18.43
C LEU A 146 6.55 -7.41 17.49
N ALA A 147 7.12 -6.36 18.07
CA ALA A 147 7.74 -5.27 17.31
C ALA A 147 8.97 -5.72 16.51
N SER A 148 9.65 -6.78 16.97
CA SER A 148 10.83 -7.36 16.32
C SER A 148 10.74 -8.89 16.39
N THR A 149 10.91 -9.54 15.25
CA THR A 149 10.82 -11.00 15.12
C THR A 149 11.86 -11.51 14.13
N PRO A 150 12.27 -12.78 14.23
CA PRO A 150 13.18 -13.39 13.26
C PRO A 150 12.51 -13.73 11.92
N THR A 151 11.18 -13.68 11.78
CA THR A 151 10.44 -14.19 10.61
C THR A 151 9.80 -13.11 9.73
N SER A 152 10.15 -11.83 9.90
CA SER A 152 9.50 -10.66 9.26
C SER A 152 8.02 -10.44 9.59
N TRP A 153 7.42 -11.31 10.42
CA TRP A 153 6.04 -11.19 10.87
C TRP A 153 5.95 -10.31 12.11
N HIS A 154 5.00 -9.38 12.17
CA HIS A 154 4.82 -8.50 13.34
C HIS A 154 3.63 -8.90 14.21
N SER A 155 2.67 -9.64 13.65
CA SER A 155 1.58 -10.22 14.43
C SER A 155 1.22 -11.61 13.95
N GLY A 156 0.81 -12.46 14.89
CA GLY A 156 0.25 -13.78 14.64
C GLY A 156 -1.14 -13.86 15.28
N ALA A 157 -2.03 -14.65 14.70
CA ALA A 157 -3.34 -14.91 15.25
C ALA A 157 -3.71 -16.39 15.10
N THR A 158 -4.38 -16.92 16.11
CA THR A 158 -4.91 -18.28 16.14
C THR A 158 -6.36 -18.23 16.62
N LEU A 159 -7.27 -18.85 15.88
CA LEU A 159 -8.67 -19.02 16.25
C LEU A 159 -8.99 -20.51 16.31
N ASN A 160 -9.18 -21.03 17.51
CA ASN A 160 -9.58 -22.42 17.70
C ASN A 160 -11.04 -22.61 17.27
N VAL A 161 -11.24 -23.35 16.17
CA VAL A 161 -12.54 -23.62 15.54
C VAL A 161 -12.90 -25.11 15.55
N LEU A 162 -12.10 -25.95 16.24
CA LEU A 162 -12.31 -27.39 16.32
C LEU A 162 -12.71 -27.87 17.71
N SER A 163 -12.13 -27.30 18.79
CA SER A 163 -12.37 -27.79 20.15
C SER A 163 -13.78 -27.51 20.67
N GLY A 164 -14.48 -26.54 20.10
CA GLY A 164 -15.85 -26.16 20.49
C GLY A 164 -16.96 -26.76 19.62
N LEU A 165 -16.64 -27.76 18.78
CA LEU A 165 -17.63 -28.49 18.00
C LEU A 165 -18.46 -29.41 18.90
N VAL A 166 -19.78 -29.43 18.69
CA VAL A 166 -20.72 -30.31 19.39
C VAL A 166 -21.38 -31.29 18.41
N SER A 167 -21.97 -32.36 18.94
CA SER A 167 -22.83 -33.23 18.13
C SER A 167 -24.16 -32.52 17.87
N ALA A 168 -24.45 -32.22 16.61
CA ALA A 168 -25.70 -31.62 16.18
C ALA A 168 -26.13 -32.19 14.80
N PRO A 169 -27.44 -32.34 14.54
CA PRO A 169 -27.92 -32.73 13.23
C PRO A 169 -27.58 -31.65 12.20
N ARG A 170 -27.22 -32.06 10.99
CA ARG A 170 -26.92 -31.12 9.90
C ARG A 170 -28.18 -30.33 9.51
N PRO A 171 -28.05 -29.02 9.19
CA PRO A 171 -29.18 -28.22 8.74
C PRO A 171 -29.82 -28.78 7.47
N ALA A 172 -31.15 -28.66 7.36
CA ALA A 172 -31.89 -29.07 6.16
C ALA A 172 -31.74 -28.08 4.98
N THR A 173 -31.26 -26.87 5.26
CA THR A 173 -30.97 -25.81 4.30
C THR A 173 -29.45 -25.63 4.14
N PRO A 174 -28.97 -25.28 2.94
CA PRO A 174 -27.56 -24.94 2.74
C PRO A 174 -27.13 -23.75 3.59
N ILE A 175 -25.87 -23.75 4.02
CA ILE A 175 -25.20 -22.58 4.63
C ILE A 175 -24.43 -21.89 3.51
N LEU A 176 -24.63 -20.59 3.35
CA LEU A 176 -24.14 -19.81 2.22
C LEU A 176 -23.24 -18.68 2.71
N PHE A 177 -22.10 -18.49 2.04
CA PHE A 177 -21.21 -17.37 2.31
C PHE A 177 -20.67 -16.75 1.01
N PRO A 178 -20.78 -15.42 0.80
CA PRO A 178 -21.69 -14.52 1.53
C PRO A 178 -23.14 -15.04 1.47
N GLY A 179 -23.91 -14.79 2.53
CA GLY A 179 -25.27 -15.32 2.65
C GLY A 179 -26.26 -14.66 1.70
N ASP A 180 -27.40 -15.30 1.48
CA ASP A 180 -28.44 -14.80 0.58
C ASP A 180 -28.98 -13.44 1.03
N GLY A 181 -29.00 -12.49 0.10
CA GLY A 181 -29.41 -11.10 0.31
C GLY A 181 -28.43 -10.25 1.12
N THR A 182 -27.27 -10.77 1.52
CA THR A 182 -26.33 -10.05 2.38
C THR A 182 -25.36 -9.15 1.60
N THR A 183 -24.72 -8.23 2.31
CA THR A 183 -23.66 -7.36 1.77
C THR A 183 -22.33 -7.69 2.42
N THR A 184 -21.27 -7.82 1.62
CA THR A 184 -19.89 -8.03 2.09
C THR A 184 -18.95 -6.96 1.55
N ASN A 185 -17.92 -6.60 2.33
CA ASN A 185 -16.80 -5.78 1.90
C ASN A 185 -15.66 -6.60 1.28
N LEU A 186 -15.70 -7.92 1.39
CA LEU A 186 -14.68 -8.80 0.84
C LEU A 186 -14.94 -9.01 -0.66
N SER A 187 -13.88 -8.93 -1.48
CA SER A 187 -14.00 -8.99 -2.94
C SER A 187 -13.02 -9.94 -3.61
N ALA A 188 -11.99 -10.40 -2.91
CA ALA A 188 -10.90 -11.17 -3.48
C ALA A 188 -10.42 -12.28 -2.54
N PHE A 189 -9.86 -13.34 -3.13
CA PHE A 189 -9.00 -14.29 -2.45
C PHE A 189 -7.63 -13.65 -2.20
N ILE A 190 -7.12 -13.74 -0.97
CA ILE A 190 -5.81 -13.17 -0.59
C ILE A 190 -4.73 -14.25 -0.56
N THR A 191 -4.84 -15.19 0.37
CA THR A 191 -3.90 -16.31 0.49
C THR A 191 -4.48 -17.40 1.39
N GLU A 192 -4.12 -18.64 1.12
CA GLU A 192 -4.46 -19.81 1.93
C GLU A 192 -3.52 -20.97 1.58
N SER A 193 -3.30 -21.88 2.54
CA SER A 193 -2.62 -23.15 2.31
C SER A 193 -3.49 -24.30 2.85
N PRO A 194 -3.81 -25.33 2.06
CA PRO A 194 -3.49 -25.49 0.63
C PRO A 194 -4.13 -24.39 -0.23
N ASN A 195 -3.52 -24.07 -1.38
CA ASN A 195 -4.01 -23.00 -2.23
C ASN A 195 -5.20 -23.49 -3.09
N PRO A 196 -6.40 -22.90 -2.97
CA PRO A 196 -7.57 -23.34 -3.74
C PRO A 196 -7.40 -23.17 -5.26
N LEU A 197 -6.54 -22.25 -5.71
CA LEU A 197 -6.32 -21.98 -7.13
C LEU A 197 -5.59 -23.13 -7.84
N ASP A 198 -4.81 -23.92 -7.12
CA ASP A 198 -4.09 -25.06 -7.68
C ASP A 198 -5.07 -26.09 -8.25
N PHE A 199 -6.21 -26.30 -7.58
CA PHE A 199 -7.28 -27.20 -8.04
C PHE A 199 -8.08 -26.66 -9.23
N CYS A 200 -7.94 -25.36 -9.51
CA CYS A 200 -8.52 -24.71 -10.68
C CYS A 200 -7.54 -24.68 -11.87
N GLY A 201 -6.29 -25.13 -11.68
CA GLY A 201 -5.21 -24.93 -12.65
C GLY A 201 -4.87 -23.46 -12.85
N TRP A 202 -5.05 -22.65 -11.80
CA TRP A 202 -4.96 -21.20 -11.84
C TRP A 202 -3.76 -20.70 -11.05
N THR A 203 -3.14 -19.62 -11.54
CA THR A 203 -2.11 -18.87 -10.82
C THR A 203 -2.54 -17.41 -10.68
N GLY A 204 -1.92 -16.70 -9.71
CA GLY A 204 -2.16 -15.28 -9.48
C GLY A 204 -3.31 -14.99 -8.52
N SER A 205 -4.07 -13.93 -8.80
CA SER A 205 -5.22 -13.50 -8.00
C SER A 205 -6.53 -14.15 -8.45
N ALA A 206 -7.53 -14.10 -7.58
CA ALA A 206 -8.90 -14.54 -7.84
C ALA A 206 -9.90 -13.70 -7.03
N GLY A 207 -11.18 -13.80 -7.38
CA GLY A 207 -12.27 -13.18 -6.63
C GLY A 207 -12.53 -13.86 -5.29
N LEU A 208 -13.38 -13.23 -4.47
CA LEU A 208 -13.81 -13.81 -3.20
C LEU A 208 -14.42 -15.20 -3.44
N PRO A 209 -13.85 -16.25 -2.85
CA PRO A 209 -14.45 -17.58 -2.89
C PRO A 209 -15.81 -17.58 -2.21
N VAL A 210 -16.83 -17.97 -2.96
CA VAL A 210 -18.22 -18.08 -2.49
C VAL A 210 -18.49 -19.53 -2.10
N ILE A 211 -19.09 -19.78 -0.95
CA ILE A 211 -19.19 -21.10 -0.34
C ILE A 211 -20.65 -21.50 -0.20
N ALA A 212 -20.96 -22.75 -0.56
CA ALA A 212 -22.21 -23.42 -0.21
C ALA A 212 -21.92 -24.74 0.49
N MET A 213 -22.28 -24.84 1.78
CA MET A 213 -22.20 -26.08 2.55
C MET A 213 -23.57 -26.77 2.51
N MET A 214 -23.62 -27.96 1.90
CA MET A 214 -24.86 -28.65 1.58
C MET A 214 -25.34 -29.56 2.72
N PRO A 215 -26.67 -29.73 2.87
CA PRO A 215 -27.23 -30.76 3.75
C PRO A 215 -26.78 -32.17 3.35
N GLU A 216 -26.71 -32.44 2.05
CA GLU A 216 -26.34 -33.73 1.50
C GLU A 216 -24.84 -33.83 1.20
N THR A 217 -24.32 -35.05 1.27
CA THR A 217 -22.96 -35.35 0.80
C THR A 217 -22.79 -34.94 -0.65
N VAL A 218 -21.80 -34.12 -0.95
CA VAL A 218 -21.52 -33.66 -2.33
C VAL A 218 -20.61 -34.66 -3.02
N THR A 219 -21.07 -35.29 -4.11
CA THR A 219 -20.24 -36.20 -4.94
C THR A 219 -19.90 -35.61 -6.29
N ALA A 220 -20.67 -34.62 -6.74
CA ALA A 220 -20.40 -33.82 -7.92
C ALA A 220 -21.01 -32.43 -7.71
N ALA A 221 -20.35 -31.39 -8.25
CA ALA A 221 -20.86 -30.04 -8.21
C ALA A 221 -20.45 -29.25 -9.46
N SER A 222 -21.32 -28.35 -9.88
CA SER A 222 -21.05 -27.31 -10.88
C SER A 222 -21.60 -25.98 -10.40
N ALA A 223 -21.01 -24.86 -10.82
CA ALA A 223 -21.48 -23.54 -10.44
C ALA A 223 -21.45 -22.53 -11.58
N THR A 224 -22.35 -21.56 -11.51
CA THR A 224 -22.37 -20.36 -12.36
C THR A 224 -22.49 -19.12 -11.49
N MET A 225 -21.93 -18.01 -11.95
CA MET A 225 -22.04 -16.72 -11.29
C MET A 225 -22.31 -15.63 -12.33
N THR A 226 -23.23 -14.72 -12.00
CA THR A 226 -23.52 -13.52 -12.80
C THR A 226 -23.36 -12.32 -11.88
N GLY A 227 -22.54 -11.36 -12.30
CA GLY A 227 -22.32 -10.10 -11.58
C GLY A 227 -23.04 -8.92 -12.24
N PRO A 228 -22.78 -7.70 -11.75
CA PRO A 228 -23.40 -6.48 -12.29
C PRO A 228 -23.06 -6.21 -13.76
N ASN A 229 -21.94 -6.75 -14.24
CA ASN A 229 -21.43 -6.58 -15.60
C ASN A 229 -21.67 -7.82 -16.48
N GLY A 230 -22.50 -8.78 -16.04
CA GLY A 230 -22.79 -10.02 -16.78
C GLY A 230 -22.12 -11.26 -16.19
N PRO A 231 -22.03 -12.36 -16.98
CA PRO A 231 -21.47 -13.63 -16.51
C PRO A 231 -20.03 -13.52 -16.01
N VAL A 232 -19.74 -14.15 -14.87
CA VAL A 232 -18.41 -14.17 -14.25
C VAL A 232 -17.79 -15.56 -14.45
N PRO A 233 -16.58 -15.66 -15.05
CA PRO A 233 -15.87 -16.93 -15.11
C PRO A 233 -15.54 -17.45 -13.71
N VAL A 234 -15.94 -18.69 -13.41
CA VAL A 234 -15.73 -19.32 -12.11
C VAL A 234 -15.11 -20.72 -12.24
N CYS A 235 -14.43 -21.13 -11.18
CA CYS A 235 -14.02 -22.51 -10.93
C CYS A 235 -14.76 -23.00 -9.68
N SER A 236 -15.36 -24.19 -9.71
CA SER A 236 -15.97 -24.80 -8.53
C SER A 236 -15.14 -25.96 -8.02
N ILE A 237 -14.75 -25.91 -6.74
CA ILE A 237 -14.03 -26.98 -6.04
C ILE A 237 -14.93 -27.64 -4.99
N SER A 238 -14.79 -28.94 -4.86
CA SER A 238 -15.49 -29.80 -3.88
C SER A 238 -14.58 -31.00 -3.56
N LYS A 239 -15.05 -31.94 -2.74
CA LYS A 239 -14.29 -33.17 -2.49
C LYS A 239 -13.94 -33.96 -3.77
N ALA A 240 -14.76 -33.83 -4.81
CA ALA A 240 -14.67 -34.64 -6.02
C ALA A 240 -13.46 -34.28 -6.90
N ASN A 241 -12.92 -33.07 -6.76
CA ASN A 241 -11.85 -32.52 -7.60
C ASN A 241 -10.73 -31.84 -6.80
N THR A 242 -10.59 -32.21 -5.52
CA THR A 242 -9.52 -31.76 -4.63
C THR A 242 -8.81 -32.94 -4.00
N THR A 243 -7.65 -32.71 -3.38
CA THR A 243 -6.85 -33.75 -2.71
C THR A 243 -6.33 -33.28 -1.35
N GLY A 244 -5.93 -34.23 -0.49
CA GLY A 244 -5.29 -33.93 0.79
C GLY A 244 -6.20 -33.17 1.76
N THR A 245 -5.64 -32.21 2.49
CA THR A 245 -6.37 -31.42 3.51
C THR A 245 -7.56 -30.66 2.93
N ALA A 246 -7.44 -30.11 1.71
CA ALA A 246 -8.55 -29.45 1.02
C ALA A 246 -9.74 -30.39 0.82
N GLN A 247 -9.47 -31.61 0.33
CA GLN A 247 -10.50 -32.63 0.13
C GLN A 247 -11.17 -33.03 1.44
N ALA A 248 -10.38 -33.23 2.51
CA ALA A 248 -10.90 -33.61 3.82
C ALA A 248 -11.85 -32.55 4.40
N ILE A 249 -11.49 -31.25 4.29
CA ILE A 249 -12.32 -30.14 4.76
C ILE A 249 -13.63 -30.07 3.94
N LEU A 250 -13.53 -30.10 2.61
CA LEU A 250 -14.69 -30.02 1.73
C LEU A 250 -15.64 -31.23 1.88
N ASP A 251 -15.11 -32.43 2.11
CA ASP A 251 -15.90 -33.64 2.36
C ASP A 251 -16.61 -33.58 3.72
N HIS A 252 -15.87 -33.27 4.79
CA HIS A 252 -16.43 -33.21 6.14
C HIS A 252 -17.63 -32.26 6.23
N ASP A 253 -17.53 -31.11 5.56
CA ASP A 253 -18.51 -30.04 5.65
C ASP A 253 -19.50 -30.01 4.48
N ASN A 254 -19.46 -31.00 3.57
CA ASN A 254 -20.28 -31.06 2.34
C ASN A 254 -20.20 -29.76 1.51
N ALA A 255 -19.02 -29.18 1.43
CA ALA A 255 -18.83 -27.84 0.90
C ALA A 255 -18.50 -27.83 -0.59
N VAL A 256 -19.05 -26.84 -1.29
CA VAL A 256 -18.64 -26.41 -2.63
C VAL A 256 -18.14 -24.97 -2.50
N SER A 257 -16.92 -24.72 -2.97
CA SER A 257 -16.38 -23.36 -3.10
C SER A 257 -16.33 -22.95 -4.56
N VAL A 258 -16.93 -21.80 -4.88
CA VAL A 258 -17.01 -21.19 -6.20
C VAL A 258 -16.07 -20.00 -6.22
N ILE A 259 -15.00 -20.11 -7.01
CA ILE A 259 -13.90 -19.15 -7.05
C ILE A 259 -14.03 -18.35 -8.35
N PRO A 260 -14.35 -17.04 -8.28
CA PRO A 260 -14.36 -16.17 -9.44
C PRO A 260 -12.94 -15.94 -9.97
N ARG A 261 -12.78 -15.82 -11.30
CA ARG A 261 -11.46 -15.63 -11.90
C ARG A 261 -10.83 -14.28 -11.57
N ALA A 262 -11.63 -13.27 -11.26
CA ALA A 262 -11.18 -11.92 -10.96
C ALA A 262 -11.84 -11.38 -9.69
N ALA A 263 -11.20 -10.38 -9.06
CA ALA A 263 -11.77 -9.65 -7.94
C ALA A 263 -13.18 -9.13 -8.27
N LEU A 264 -14.09 -9.26 -7.31
CA LEU A 264 -15.47 -8.83 -7.47
C LEU A 264 -15.56 -7.31 -7.39
N THR A 265 -16.14 -6.68 -8.43
CA THR A 265 -16.46 -5.25 -8.42
C THR A 265 -17.71 -4.97 -7.59
N PRO A 266 -17.92 -3.73 -7.11
CA PRO A 266 -19.13 -3.36 -6.39
C PRO A 266 -20.40 -3.70 -7.18
N GLY A 267 -21.42 -4.22 -6.49
CA GLY A 267 -22.71 -4.59 -7.08
C GLY A 267 -23.20 -5.96 -6.63
N THR A 268 -24.37 -6.33 -7.13
CA THR A 268 -25.05 -7.58 -6.76
C THR A 268 -24.62 -8.73 -7.67
N TYR A 269 -24.29 -9.85 -7.05
CA TYR A 269 -23.97 -11.12 -7.71
C TYR A 269 -25.09 -12.12 -7.45
N THR A 270 -25.36 -12.96 -8.44
CA THR A 270 -26.20 -14.14 -8.31
C THR A 270 -25.34 -15.38 -8.57
N VAL A 271 -25.40 -16.34 -7.66
CA VAL A 271 -24.64 -17.59 -7.73
C VAL A 271 -25.60 -18.75 -7.76
N THR A 272 -25.34 -19.70 -8.64
CA THR A 272 -26.06 -20.97 -8.70
C THR A 272 -25.06 -22.10 -8.53
N VAL A 273 -25.30 -22.97 -7.55
CA VAL A 273 -24.56 -24.21 -7.33
C VAL A 273 -25.51 -25.38 -7.53
N THR A 274 -25.14 -26.31 -8.42
CA THR A 274 -25.87 -27.55 -8.67
C THR A 274 -25.04 -28.73 -8.19
N THR A 275 -25.61 -29.56 -7.34
CA THR A 275 -25.06 -30.85 -6.93
C THR A 275 -25.94 -31.98 -7.44
N GLN A 276 -25.56 -33.23 -7.15
CA GLN A 276 -26.41 -34.38 -7.48
C GLN A 276 -27.75 -34.39 -6.74
N ALA A 277 -27.87 -33.68 -5.61
CA ALA A 277 -29.07 -33.66 -4.78
C ALA A 277 -29.99 -32.47 -5.07
N ARG A 278 -29.41 -31.28 -5.33
CA ARG A 278 -30.19 -30.04 -5.47
C ARG A 278 -29.44 -28.96 -6.25
N THR A 279 -30.20 -27.98 -6.73
CA THR A 279 -29.71 -26.70 -7.22
C THR A 279 -30.07 -25.61 -6.22
N VAL A 280 -29.09 -24.79 -5.85
CA VAL A 280 -29.23 -23.67 -4.92
C VAL A 280 -28.82 -22.39 -5.65
N THR A 281 -29.71 -21.40 -5.67
CA THR A 281 -29.44 -20.08 -6.23
C THR A 281 -29.65 -19.04 -5.16
N TRP A 282 -28.71 -18.11 -5.03
CA TRP A 282 -28.79 -17.00 -4.08
C TRP A 282 -28.07 -15.77 -4.61
N SER A 283 -28.27 -14.65 -3.93
CA SER A 283 -27.62 -13.39 -4.28
C SER A 283 -26.89 -12.76 -3.10
N PHE A 284 -25.87 -11.96 -3.37
CA PHE A 284 -25.21 -11.11 -2.37
C PHE A 284 -24.69 -9.85 -3.04
N THR A 285 -24.42 -8.82 -2.26
CA THR A 285 -23.87 -7.55 -2.74
C THR A 285 -22.44 -7.38 -2.27
N VAL A 286 -21.54 -7.00 -3.19
CA VAL A 286 -20.21 -6.51 -2.84
C VAL A 286 -20.30 -5.00 -2.73
N ASP A 287 -19.95 -4.47 -1.56
CA ASP A 287 -19.83 -3.04 -1.32
C ASP A 287 -18.54 -2.79 -0.53
N PRO A 288 -17.46 -2.30 -1.16
CA PRO A 288 -16.22 -1.99 -0.46
C PRO A 288 -16.37 -0.92 0.63
N THR A 289 -17.47 -0.15 0.62
CA THR A 289 -17.79 0.87 1.62
C THR A 289 -18.56 0.31 2.82
N ALA A 290 -19.10 -0.91 2.72
CA ALA A 290 -19.78 -1.64 3.78
C ALA A 290 -18.81 -2.06 4.91
N SER A 291 -18.41 -1.13 5.76
CA SER A 291 -17.42 -1.32 6.84
C SER A 291 -16.07 -1.84 6.35
N THR A 292 -15.17 -0.92 6.03
CA THR A 292 -13.79 -1.17 5.63
C THR A 292 -13.02 -1.96 6.71
N GLY A 293 -12.94 -3.28 6.57
CA GLY A 293 -12.13 -4.19 7.41
C GLY A 293 -10.84 -4.70 6.77
N ILE A 294 -10.59 -4.39 5.49
CA ILE A 294 -9.22 -4.33 4.98
C ILE A 294 -8.64 -3.02 5.49
N MET A 295 -7.45 -3.09 6.13
CA MET A 295 -6.69 -2.00 6.79
C MET A 295 -7.36 -0.62 6.72
N PRO A 296 -7.62 0.09 7.85
CA PRO A 296 -7.93 1.49 7.74
C PRO A 296 -6.85 2.11 6.87
N LEU A 297 -7.27 2.71 5.74
CA LEU A 297 -6.40 3.65 5.07
C LEU A 297 -5.87 4.59 6.17
N PRO A 298 -4.65 5.12 6.07
CA PRO A 298 -4.50 6.49 6.47
C PRO A 298 -5.53 7.26 5.62
N THR A 299 -6.74 7.44 6.16
CA THR A 299 -7.73 8.43 5.77
C THR A 299 -7.20 9.81 6.16
N VAL A 300 -5.91 10.06 5.94
CA VAL A 300 -5.46 11.42 5.76
C VAL A 300 -6.07 11.80 4.42
N VAL A 301 -7.29 12.34 4.46
CA VAL A 301 -7.72 13.27 3.44
C VAL A 301 -6.73 14.41 3.58
N PRO A 302 -5.91 14.67 2.57
CA PRO A 302 -4.95 15.73 2.66
C PRO A 302 -5.61 17.03 3.13
N SER A 303 -5.19 17.51 4.29
CA SER A 303 -5.75 18.71 4.91
C SER A 303 -4.60 19.62 5.32
N GLY A 304 -4.68 20.86 4.89
CA GLY A 304 -3.67 21.89 5.14
C GLY A 304 -4.25 23.24 4.74
N ALA A 305 -3.78 24.30 5.37
CA ALA A 305 -4.15 25.64 4.96
C ALA A 305 -3.28 26.06 3.76
N PRO A 306 -3.85 26.72 2.73
CA PRO A 306 -3.06 27.33 1.67
C PRO A 306 -1.96 28.22 2.26
N SER A 307 -0.73 27.93 1.85
CA SER A 307 0.49 28.52 2.40
C SER A 307 1.41 29.01 1.29
N SER A 308 2.10 30.11 1.54
CA SER A 308 3.04 30.73 0.61
C SER A 308 4.47 30.54 1.09
N TYR A 309 5.42 30.51 0.16
CA TYR A 309 6.83 30.23 0.43
C TYR A 309 7.55 31.48 0.97
N THR A 310 8.45 31.33 1.92
CA THR A 310 9.40 32.37 2.27
C THR A 310 10.81 31.79 2.12
N HIS A 311 11.56 32.38 1.20
CA HIS A 311 12.97 32.02 0.99
C HIS A 311 13.82 32.50 2.18
N ILE A 312 14.83 31.71 2.53
CA ILE A 312 15.87 32.08 3.50
C ILE A 312 17.21 31.59 2.98
N ALA A 313 18.32 32.14 3.48
CA ALA A 313 19.63 31.55 3.24
C ALA A 313 19.63 30.08 3.71
N PRO A 314 19.97 29.11 2.84
CA PRO A 314 19.98 27.71 3.24
C PRO A 314 20.92 27.47 4.41
N PHE A 315 20.48 26.72 5.42
CA PHE A 315 21.28 26.45 6.61
C PHE A 315 21.04 25.05 7.17
N ARG A 316 22.02 24.55 7.91
CA ARG A 316 21.93 23.29 8.63
C ARG A 316 21.10 23.46 9.90
N PHE A 317 19.88 22.96 9.86
CA PHE A 317 18.98 22.98 11.02
C PHE A 317 19.41 21.95 12.05
N ALA A 318 19.69 20.72 11.65
CA ALA A 318 20.05 19.66 12.60
C ALA A 318 21.11 18.73 12.02
N ASP A 319 21.97 18.22 12.89
CA ASP A 319 23.03 17.27 12.53
C ASP A 319 23.37 16.39 13.72
N SER A 320 22.84 15.18 13.70
CA SER A 320 23.09 14.22 14.79
C SER A 320 24.54 13.75 14.88
N ARG A 321 25.38 13.98 13.86
CA ARG A 321 26.80 13.65 13.88
C ARG A 321 27.57 14.59 14.81
N GLU A 322 27.12 15.83 14.87
CA GLU A 322 27.69 16.92 15.67
C GLU A 322 26.84 17.24 16.91
N THR A 323 25.82 16.41 17.20
CA THR A 323 24.83 16.65 18.27
C THR A 323 24.11 18.00 18.14
N LEU A 324 23.99 18.52 16.91
CA LEU A 324 23.29 19.77 16.63
C LEU A 324 21.77 19.51 16.67
N ARG A 325 21.13 19.97 17.75
CA ARG A 325 19.68 19.95 18.04
C ARG A 325 19.01 18.58 18.16
N ILE A 326 19.61 17.52 17.62
CA ILE A 326 19.06 16.16 17.64
C ILE A 326 20.13 15.14 17.98
N SER A 327 19.70 14.05 18.63
CA SER A 327 20.48 12.80 18.71
C SER A 327 20.30 11.96 17.43
N PRO A 328 21.13 10.93 17.19
CA PRO A 328 20.92 9.96 16.12
C PRO A 328 19.51 9.34 16.14
N VAL A 329 19.04 8.90 14.97
CA VAL A 329 17.77 8.21 14.83
C VAL A 329 17.94 6.77 15.30
N ILE A 330 17.04 6.33 16.18
CA ILE A 330 16.96 4.95 16.64
C ILE A 330 15.90 4.26 15.78
N GLY A 331 16.28 3.15 15.15
CA GLY A 331 15.39 2.36 14.30
C GLY A 331 14.12 1.94 15.03
N THR A 332 13.03 1.85 14.30
CA THR A 332 11.67 1.52 14.75
C THR A 332 11.01 2.51 15.72
N SER A 333 11.73 3.53 16.18
CA SER A 333 11.23 4.58 17.07
C SER A 333 10.83 5.83 16.29
N ILE A 334 9.84 6.58 16.80
CA ILE A 334 9.48 7.90 16.26
C ILE A 334 10.34 8.97 16.95
N LYS A 335 11.03 9.79 16.15
CA LYS A 335 11.75 10.98 16.61
C LYS A 335 10.92 12.22 16.29
N MET A 336 10.51 12.96 17.32
CA MET A 336 9.86 14.26 17.18
C MET A 336 10.90 15.37 17.18
N ILE A 337 10.78 16.32 16.26
CA ILE A 337 11.72 17.45 16.12
C ILE A 337 10.92 18.75 16.08
N LYS A 338 11.16 19.64 17.07
CA LYS A 338 10.56 20.98 17.10
C LYS A 338 11.28 21.88 16.10
N LEU A 339 10.52 22.51 15.21
CA LEU A 339 11.03 23.43 14.18
C LEU A 339 10.58 24.87 14.44
N ALA A 340 9.26 25.06 14.63
CA ALA A 340 8.68 26.40 14.67
C ALA A 340 9.22 27.18 15.89
N GLY A 341 9.67 28.42 15.66
CA GLY A 341 10.30 29.25 16.69
C GLY A 341 11.74 28.89 17.03
N ILE A 342 12.37 27.94 16.32
CA ILE A 342 13.74 27.49 16.56
C ILE A 342 14.65 27.94 15.41
N ALA A 343 15.88 28.35 15.74
CA ALA A 343 16.92 28.68 14.76
C ALA A 343 16.52 29.77 13.73
N GLY A 344 15.69 30.73 14.15
CA GLY A 344 15.22 31.82 13.28
C GLY A 344 13.99 31.48 12.43
N LEU A 345 13.46 30.25 12.52
CA LEU A 345 12.18 29.90 11.91
C LEU A 345 11.02 30.55 12.69
N PRO A 346 10.01 31.12 12.02
CA PRO A 346 8.81 31.63 12.68
C PRO A 346 8.06 30.54 13.47
N SER A 347 7.27 30.96 14.45
CA SER A 347 6.45 30.04 15.27
C SER A 347 5.21 29.53 14.56
N ASP A 348 4.81 30.17 13.46
CA ASP A 348 3.58 29.94 12.69
C ASP A 348 3.83 29.24 11.34
N ILE A 349 4.98 28.58 11.17
CA ILE A 349 5.26 27.81 9.95
C ILE A 349 4.33 26.62 9.80
N THR A 350 3.87 26.38 8.57
CA THR A 350 2.97 25.26 8.21
C THR A 350 3.68 24.16 7.43
N ALA A 351 4.82 24.46 6.82
CA ALA A 351 5.68 23.48 6.16
C ALA A 351 7.13 24.00 6.05
N ILE A 352 8.07 23.11 5.75
CA ILE A 352 9.46 23.45 5.40
C ILE A 352 9.84 22.90 4.04
N SER A 353 10.67 23.65 3.31
CA SER A 353 11.47 23.12 2.20
C SER A 353 12.80 22.65 2.78
N ALA A 354 13.04 21.34 2.76
CA ALA A 354 14.21 20.76 3.42
C ALA A 354 14.79 19.57 2.67
N ASN A 355 16.08 19.34 2.88
CA ASN A 355 16.79 18.15 2.48
C ASN A 355 17.11 17.30 3.72
N PHE A 356 16.72 16.03 3.69
CA PHE A 356 17.01 15.06 4.73
C PHE A 356 18.10 14.12 4.23
N THR A 357 19.24 14.07 4.93
CA THR A 357 20.33 13.13 4.62
C THR A 357 20.45 12.10 5.72
N PHE A 358 20.26 10.83 5.38
CA PHE A 358 20.46 9.70 6.28
C PHE A 358 21.83 9.08 6.05
N VAL A 359 22.61 8.98 7.12
CA VAL A 359 24.03 8.70 7.10
C VAL A 359 24.28 7.42 7.89
N LYS A 360 24.93 6.45 7.22
CA LYS A 360 25.39 5.18 7.79
C LYS A 360 24.28 4.43 8.57
N PRO A 361 23.13 4.14 7.95
CA PRO A 361 22.12 3.29 8.57
C PRO A 361 22.69 1.90 8.88
N ASN A 362 22.26 1.29 9.97
CA ASN A 362 22.73 -0.03 10.40
C ASN A 362 22.09 -1.21 9.64
N GLN A 363 21.05 -0.96 8.85
CA GLN A 363 20.37 -1.94 8.01
C GLN A 363 19.74 -1.27 6.79
N ALA A 364 19.29 -2.05 5.80
CA ALA A 364 18.46 -1.54 4.72
C ALA A 364 17.04 -1.21 5.22
N GLY A 365 16.39 -0.24 4.58
CA GLY A 365 15.04 0.18 4.93
C GLY A 365 14.66 1.53 4.34
N TYR A 366 13.72 2.21 4.98
CA TYR A 366 13.26 3.54 4.60
C TYR A 366 13.12 4.46 5.79
N LEU A 367 13.13 5.77 5.51
CA LEU A 367 12.82 6.84 6.45
C LEU A 367 11.60 7.60 5.94
N THR A 368 10.70 7.97 6.84
CA THR A 368 9.54 8.83 6.55
C THR A 368 9.54 10.06 7.45
N VAL A 369 9.20 11.20 6.85
CA VAL A 369 8.99 12.49 7.51
C VAL A 369 7.51 12.88 7.31
N TYR A 370 6.83 13.25 8.39
CA TYR A 370 5.40 13.53 8.37
C TYR A 370 4.99 14.49 9.50
N ASP A 371 3.76 14.99 9.43
CA ASP A 371 3.17 15.79 10.51
C ASP A 371 2.97 14.94 11.76
N CYS A 372 3.44 15.41 12.92
CA CYS A 372 3.31 14.68 14.17
C CYS A 372 1.86 14.50 14.68
N THR A 373 0.87 15.23 14.15
CA THR A 373 -0.54 14.99 14.53
C THR A 373 -1.18 13.83 13.79
N ASP A 374 -0.55 13.38 12.70
CA ASP A 374 -1.09 12.34 11.85
C ASP A 374 -0.55 10.96 12.22
N PRO A 375 -1.32 9.88 11.96
CA PRO A 375 -0.77 8.54 12.01
C PRO A 375 0.38 8.42 11.01
N ARG A 376 1.43 7.68 11.39
CA ARG A 376 2.60 7.47 10.53
C ARG A 376 2.16 6.93 9.15
N PRO A 377 2.48 7.62 8.05
CA PRO A 377 2.10 7.15 6.72
C PRO A 377 2.92 5.93 6.32
N VAL A 378 2.40 5.17 5.34
CA VAL A 378 3.12 4.07 4.67
C VAL A 378 4.10 4.56 3.60
N ALA A 379 4.13 5.87 3.36
CA ALA A 379 5.02 6.55 2.42
C ALA A 379 6.48 6.54 2.91
N SER A 380 7.42 6.43 1.98
CA SER A 380 8.84 6.66 2.27
C SER A 380 9.21 8.07 1.84
N THR A 381 9.98 8.81 2.66
CA THR A 381 10.70 10.01 2.22
C THR A 381 11.96 9.60 1.47
N LEU A 382 12.76 8.69 2.03
CA LEU A 382 13.94 8.15 1.35
C LEU A 382 14.11 6.65 1.64
N ASN A 383 14.82 5.96 0.75
CA ASN A 383 15.12 4.54 0.84
C ASN A 383 16.65 4.38 0.94
N TYR A 384 17.11 3.45 1.78
CA TYR A 384 18.53 3.27 2.06
C TYR A 384 18.92 1.79 2.19
N THR A 385 20.19 1.52 1.93
CA THR A 385 20.87 0.28 2.26
C THR A 385 21.84 0.52 3.41
N THR A 386 22.28 -0.56 4.08
CA THR A 386 23.25 -0.48 5.19
C THR A 386 24.48 0.34 4.81
N GLY A 387 24.91 1.25 5.69
CA GLY A 387 26.11 2.06 5.52
C GLY A 387 26.00 3.22 4.52
N ALA A 388 24.89 3.32 3.77
CA ALA A 388 24.70 4.34 2.75
C ALA A 388 24.69 5.78 3.30
N ILE A 389 25.00 6.73 2.42
CA ILE A 389 24.70 8.15 2.60
C ILE A 389 23.71 8.50 1.51
N VAL A 390 22.46 8.75 1.89
CA VAL A 390 21.39 9.06 0.93
C VAL A 390 20.63 10.29 1.40
N ALA A 391 20.31 11.16 0.44
CA ALA A 391 19.53 12.35 0.69
C ALA A 391 18.27 12.36 -0.18
N ASN A 392 17.22 12.96 0.35
CA ASN A 392 16.08 13.37 -0.44
C ASN A 392 15.50 14.68 0.11
N ALA A 393 15.14 15.57 -0.78
CA ALA A 393 14.53 16.85 -0.45
C ALA A 393 13.06 16.92 -0.85
N GLY A 394 12.32 17.82 -0.22
CA GLY A 394 10.90 18.01 -0.50
C GLY A 394 10.30 19.14 0.33
N VAL A 395 8.98 19.29 0.19
CA VAL A 395 8.17 20.11 1.08
C VAL A 395 7.50 19.20 2.10
N PHE A 396 7.70 19.48 3.38
CA PHE A 396 7.21 18.65 4.48
C PHE A 396 6.29 19.46 5.39
N PRO A 397 5.07 18.97 5.67
CA PRO A 397 4.16 19.65 6.59
C PRO A 397 4.75 19.71 7.99
N VAL A 398 4.43 20.78 8.71
CA VAL A 398 4.78 20.98 10.12
C VAL A 398 3.47 21.04 10.90
N SER A 399 3.43 20.30 12.01
CA SER A 399 2.24 20.27 12.86
C SER A 399 1.84 21.67 13.33
N PRO A 400 0.57 21.91 13.71
CA PRO A 400 0.17 23.16 14.35
C PRO A 400 0.96 23.48 15.62
N SER A 401 1.47 22.44 16.29
CA SER A 401 2.36 22.57 17.45
C SER A 401 3.83 22.81 17.07
N GLY A 402 4.16 22.90 15.77
CA GLY A 402 5.46 23.26 15.22
C GLY A 402 6.48 22.13 15.12
N TYR A 403 6.03 20.87 15.04
CA TYR A 403 6.88 19.68 15.02
C TYR A 403 6.80 18.91 13.70
N ILE A 404 7.88 18.19 13.39
CA ILE A 404 7.86 17.09 12.43
C ILE A 404 8.18 15.77 13.14
N CYS A 405 7.64 14.68 12.60
CA CYS A 405 7.89 13.34 13.09
C CYS A 405 8.69 12.56 12.05
N ILE A 406 9.69 11.82 12.55
CA ILE A 406 10.58 11.00 11.73
C ILE A 406 10.52 9.57 12.23
N TYR A 407 10.24 8.65 11.32
CA TYR A 407 10.37 7.21 11.55
C TYR A 407 11.38 6.63 10.57
N SER A 408 12.18 5.67 11.03
CA SER A 408 13.14 4.93 10.23
C SER A 408 13.13 3.47 10.63
N MET A 409 13.24 2.53 9.68
CA MET A 409 13.36 1.10 10.01
C MET A 409 14.69 0.81 10.73
N GLY A 410 15.80 1.34 10.23
CA GLY A 410 17.14 1.24 10.79
C GLY A 410 17.55 2.44 11.63
N SER A 411 18.53 2.23 12.51
CA SER A 411 19.22 3.29 13.25
C SER A 411 20.29 3.94 12.37
N GLY A 412 20.50 5.23 12.52
CA GLY A 412 21.50 5.96 11.74
C GLY A 412 21.60 7.43 12.14
N GLN A 413 22.53 8.14 11.52
CA GLN A 413 22.70 9.57 11.71
C GLN A 413 21.80 10.32 10.72
N LEU A 414 21.15 11.38 11.17
CA LEU A 414 20.33 12.27 10.37
C LEU A 414 20.92 13.68 10.32
N VAL A 415 20.88 14.27 9.13
CA VAL A 415 21.17 15.69 8.85
C VAL A 415 19.93 16.31 8.20
N ILE A 416 19.58 17.53 8.63
CA ILE A 416 18.45 18.30 8.12
C ILE A 416 18.96 19.67 7.70
N ASP A 417 18.93 19.94 6.41
CA ASP A 417 19.28 21.24 5.83
C ASP A 417 17.96 21.90 5.34
N ILE A 418 17.70 23.16 5.73
CA ILE A 418 16.45 23.89 5.39
C ILE A 418 16.79 25.03 4.42
N SER A 419 16.01 25.14 3.33
CA SER A 419 16.16 26.20 2.32
C SER A 419 14.99 27.19 2.27
N GLY A 420 13.94 26.97 3.07
CA GLY A 420 12.80 27.88 3.19
C GLY A 420 11.67 27.26 4.00
N TYR A 421 10.64 28.05 4.24
CA TYR A 421 9.47 27.63 5.01
C TYR A 421 8.19 28.21 4.42
N PHE A 422 7.04 27.69 4.86
CA PHE A 422 5.72 28.09 4.39
C PHE A 422 4.88 28.63 5.54
N ARG A 423 4.01 29.61 5.25
CA ARG A 423 3.04 30.17 6.20
C ARG A 423 1.74 30.53 5.50
N THR A 424 0.66 30.61 6.25
CA THR A 424 -0.62 31.11 5.74
C THR A 424 -0.54 32.60 5.37
N ALA A 425 -1.07 32.96 4.20
CA ALA A 425 -1.32 34.34 3.75
C ALA A 425 -0.10 35.27 3.56
N ARG A 426 1.14 34.79 3.65
CA ARG A 426 2.37 35.61 3.48
C ARG A 426 3.47 34.84 2.79
N GLY A 427 3.97 35.35 1.67
CA GLY A 427 5.14 34.82 0.99
C GLY A 427 5.04 34.88 -0.53
N ASP A 428 6.04 34.28 -1.16
CA ASP A 428 6.20 34.14 -2.59
C ASP A 428 5.22 33.09 -3.15
N SER A 429 4.78 33.34 -4.38
CA SER A 429 3.88 32.51 -5.16
C SER A 429 4.64 31.60 -6.11
N PHE A 430 4.27 30.33 -6.18
CA PHE A 430 4.89 29.36 -7.09
C PHE A 430 4.22 29.35 -8.47
N THR A 431 5.03 29.31 -9.53
CA THR A 431 4.58 29.02 -10.88
C THR A 431 5.28 27.77 -11.40
N ALA A 432 4.50 26.72 -11.62
CA ALA A 432 5.01 25.46 -12.17
C ALA A 432 5.25 25.56 -13.69
N THR A 433 6.35 24.98 -14.14
CA THR A 433 6.77 24.94 -15.55
C THR A 433 6.87 23.50 -16.03
N THR A 434 6.89 23.30 -17.34
CA THR A 434 7.30 22.00 -17.90
C THR A 434 8.80 21.82 -17.63
N PRO A 435 9.27 20.63 -17.24
CA PRO A 435 10.70 20.41 -16.95
C PRO A 435 11.60 20.91 -18.08
N THR A 436 12.44 21.90 -17.78
CA THR A 436 13.29 22.60 -18.76
C THR A 436 14.76 22.46 -18.35
N PRO A 437 15.63 21.80 -19.15
CA PRO A 437 17.06 21.77 -18.86
C PRO A 437 17.64 23.19 -18.89
N VAL A 438 18.41 23.58 -17.88
CA VAL A 438 19.01 24.91 -17.77
C VAL A 438 20.53 24.89 -17.65
N PHE A 439 21.10 23.76 -17.22
CA PHE A 439 22.55 23.57 -17.10
C PHE A 439 22.88 22.09 -17.30
N ASP A 440 23.87 21.80 -18.14
CA ASP A 440 24.35 20.43 -18.38
C ASP A 440 25.81 20.46 -18.85
N THR A 441 26.71 19.96 -18.00
CA THR A 441 28.15 19.91 -18.31
C THR A 441 28.49 18.92 -19.42
N ILE A 442 27.64 17.91 -19.66
CA ILE A 442 27.89 16.85 -20.64
C ILE A 442 27.57 17.35 -22.05
N SER A 443 26.43 18.04 -22.21
CA SER A 443 26.03 18.64 -23.49
C SER A 443 26.62 20.03 -23.74
N GLY A 444 27.23 20.65 -22.72
CA GLY A 444 27.74 22.02 -22.78
C GLY A 444 26.64 23.09 -22.65
N LEU A 445 25.44 22.72 -22.20
CA LEU A 445 24.35 23.67 -21.99
C LEU A 445 24.70 24.60 -20.83
N ASN A 446 24.99 25.87 -21.14
CA ASN A 446 25.36 26.92 -20.18
C ASN A 446 26.54 26.52 -19.27
N SER A 447 27.42 25.64 -19.74
CA SER A 447 28.66 25.24 -19.07
C SER A 447 29.81 25.19 -20.08
N SER A 448 31.02 25.53 -19.63
CA SER A 448 32.27 25.37 -20.39
C SER A 448 32.84 23.94 -20.34
N GLY A 449 32.23 23.06 -19.53
CA GLY A 449 32.60 21.65 -19.42
C GLY A 449 32.30 21.06 -18.05
N ARG A 450 32.97 19.94 -17.75
CA ARG A 450 32.91 19.27 -16.46
C ARG A 450 33.43 20.18 -15.35
N LEU A 451 32.74 20.23 -14.21
CA LEU A 451 33.16 21.05 -13.07
C LEU A 451 34.32 20.37 -12.31
N GLY A 452 35.30 21.16 -11.90
CA GLY A 452 36.44 20.77 -11.08
C GLY A 452 36.12 20.68 -9.59
N ALA A 453 37.03 20.09 -8.82
CA ALA A 453 36.85 20.02 -7.37
C ALA A 453 36.88 21.42 -6.74
N HIS A 454 35.96 21.68 -5.82
CA HIS A 454 35.78 22.98 -5.17
C HIS A 454 35.38 24.12 -6.13
N GLU A 455 34.90 23.79 -7.33
CA GLU A 455 34.45 24.77 -8.30
C GLU A 455 33.02 25.23 -8.00
N THR A 456 32.76 26.52 -8.24
CA THR A 456 31.42 27.11 -8.22
C THR A 456 31.05 27.59 -9.63
N ALA A 457 29.90 27.13 -10.13
CA ALA A 457 29.26 27.67 -11.32
C ALA A 457 28.07 28.55 -10.94
N SER A 458 27.79 29.60 -11.72
CA SER A 458 26.60 30.43 -11.58
C SER A 458 25.61 30.17 -12.73
N ILE A 459 24.32 30.24 -12.41
CA ILE A 459 23.22 30.09 -13.37
C ILE A 459 22.28 31.28 -13.17
N SER A 460 22.10 32.08 -14.24
CA SER A 460 21.23 33.25 -14.25
C SER A 460 19.83 32.91 -14.78
N PHE A 461 18.80 33.38 -14.08
CA PHE A 461 17.40 33.14 -14.42
C PHE A 461 16.63 34.39 -14.86
N ALA A 462 17.16 35.61 -14.63
CA ALA A 462 16.50 36.86 -15.02
C ALA A 462 16.09 36.85 -16.50
N ASN A 463 14.78 36.89 -16.76
CA ASN A 463 14.17 36.85 -18.09
C ASN A 463 14.63 35.66 -18.97
N ARG A 464 14.93 34.51 -18.36
CA ARG A 464 15.39 33.29 -19.05
C ARG A 464 14.53 32.09 -18.69
N TYR A 465 14.41 31.14 -19.61
CA TYR A 465 13.71 29.85 -19.40
C TYR A 465 12.24 30.00 -18.94
N GLY A 466 11.60 31.15 -19.22
CA GLY A 466 10.26 31.48 -18.75
C GLY A 466 10.19 31.99 -17.31
N VAL A 467 11.33 32.21 -16.64
CA VAL A 467 11.42 32.86 -15.33
C VAL A 467 11.46 34.39 -15.52
N PRO A 468 10.56 35.15 -14.89
CA PRO A 468 10.58 36.62 -14.95
C PRO A 468 11.73 37.19 -14.13
N ASP A 469 12.12 38.43 -14.43
CA ASP A 469 12.97 39.25 -13.56
C ASP A 469 12.33 39.45 -12.18
N GLY A 470 13.14 39.43 -11.13
CA GLY A 470 12.71 39.54 -9.74
C GLY A 470 12.14 38.24 -9.15
N ALA A 471 12.50 37.08 -9.73
CA ALA A 471 12.18 35.79 -9.14
C ALA A 471 12.96 35.59 -7.83
N THR A 472 12.29 35.10 -6.78
CA THR A 472 12.90 34.96 -5.46
C THR A 472 13.55 33.61 -5.23
N ALA A 473 13.08 32.56 -5.93
CA ALA A 473 13.62 31.21 -5.86
C ALA A 473 13.24 30.39 -7.09
N VAL A 474 13.96 29.29 -7.31
CA VAL A 474 13.66 28.28 -8.34
C VAL A 474 13.49 26.90 -7.72
N ALA A 475 12.53 26.12 -8.23
CA ALA A 475 12.37 24.70 -7.95
C ALA A 475 13.10 23.91 -9.05
N ILE A 476 14.08 23.09 -8.69
CA ILE A 476 14.94 22.37 -9.63
C ILE A 476 15.05 20.88 -9.31
N ALA A 477 15.25 20.09 -10.35
CA ALA A 477 15.88 18.78 -10.24
C ALA A 477 17.37 18.92 -10.56
N ILE A 478 18.22 18.32 -9.75
CA ILE A 478 19.68 18.36 -9.89
C ILE A 478 20.24 16.95 -9.89
N ALA A 479 21.23 16.68 -10.75
CA ALA A 479 21.94 15.41 -10.79
C ALA A 479 23.46 15.64 -10.81
N GLY A 480 24.17 14.93 -9.94
CA GLY A 480 25.62 14.74 -10.04
C GLY A 480 25.93 13.44 -10.78
N ILE A 481 26.84 13.52 -11.74
CA ILE A 481 27.16 12.49 -12.72
C ILE A 481 28.68 12.32 -12.76
N ASN A 482 29.16 11.08 -12.87
CA ASN A 482 30.59 10.75 -12.96
C ASN A 482 31.47 11.49 -11.91
N PRO A 483 31.14 11.45 -10.61
CA PRO A 483 31.95 12.12 -9.60
C PRO A 483 33.32 11.44 -9.46
N ALA A 484 34.37 12.25 -9.34
CA ALA A 484 35.75 11.75 -9.20
C ALA A 484 36.01 11.07 -7.84
N ALA A 485 35.22 11.42 -6.81
CA ALA A 485 35.19 10.81 -5.49
C ALA A 485 33.80 11.03 -4.87
N ASP A 486 33.48 10.31 -3.80
CA ASP A 486 32.23 10.55 -3.06
C ASP A 486 32.21 11.99 -2.51
N GLY A 487 31.08 12.68 -2.67
CA GLY A 487 31.01 14.09 -2.34
C GLY A 487 29.60 14.64 -2.21
N PHE A 488 29.49 15.96 -2.34
CA PHE A 488 28.22 16.65 -2.36
C PHE A 488 28.27 17.90 -3.26
N ILE A 489 27.09 18.27 -3.73
CA ILE A 489 26.83 19.53 -4.40
C ILE A 489 26.03 20.43 -3.47
N THR A 490 26.37 21.71 -3.42
CA THR A 490 25.62 22.75 -2.68
C THR A 490 25.02 23.73 -3.67
N THR A 491 23.70 23.95 -3.60
CA THR A 491 23.01 25.01 -4.35
C THR A 491 22.56 26.12 -3.41
N TYR A 492 22.81 27.37 -3.77
CA TYR A 492 22.57 28.52 -2.90
C TYR A 492 22.41 29.81 -3.73
N PRO A 493 21.82 30.88 -3.20
CA PRO A 493 21.82 32.17 -3.89
C PRO A 493 23.26 32.67 -4.06
N CYS A 494 23.62 33.27 -5.19
CA CYS A 494 24.96 33.83 -5.42
C CYS A 494 25.23 35.10 -4.59
N THR A 495 25.35 34.96 -3.26
CA THR A 495 25.56 36.07 -2.30
C THR A 495 26.96 36.11 -1.71
N GLY A 496 27.90 35.34 -2.29
CA GLY A 496 29.33 35.38 -1.96
C GLY A 496 29.80 34.35 -0.93
N SER A 497 29.02 34.01 0.10
CA SER A 497 29.38 32.96 1.06
C SER A 497 28.57 31.68 0.85
N LYS A 498 29.28 30.57 0.65
CA LYS A 498 28.67 29.26 0.48
C LYS A 498 28.19 28.71 1.83
N PRO A 499 26.91 28.34 1.97
CA PRO A 499 26.41 27.70 3.19
C PRO A 499 26.98 26.29 3.37
N PHE A 500 27.03 25.82 4.62
CA PHE A 500 27.42 24.45 4.93
C PHE A 500 26.21 23.50 4.89
N VAL A 501 25.70 23.27 3.68
CA VAL A 501 24.56 22.37 3.39
C VAL A 501 24.86 21.53 2.16
N SER A 502 24.17 20.40 2.00
CA SER A 502 24.23 19.59 0.77
C SER A 502 22.87 19.52 0.10
N SER A 503 22.83 19.68 -1.22
CA SER A 503 21.64 19.54 -2.06
C SER A 503 21.54 18.14 -2.66
N VAL A 504 22.66 17.54 -3.06
CA VAL A 504 22.72 16.14 -3.51
C VAL A 504 24.08 15.55 -3.13
N ASN A 505 24.15 14.23 -2.92
CA ASN A 505 25.34 13.51 -2.49
C ASN A 505 25.76 12.45 -3.54
N PRO A 506 26.48 12.86 -4.61
CA PRO A 506 26.99 11.96 -5.64
C PRO A 506 28.03 10.99 -5.07
N VAL A 507 28.01 9.75 -5.57
CA VAL A 507 28.93 8.67 -5.19
C VAL A 507 29.53 8.05 -6.43
N VAL A 508 30.77 7.60 -6.34
CA VAL A 508 31.50 7.02 -7.48
C VAL A 508 30.70 5.84 -8.07
N GLY A 509 30.57 5.81 -9.39
CA GLY A 509 29.88 4.74 -10.11
C GLY A 509 28.36 4.81 -10.12
N SER A 510 27.74 5.86 -9.57
CA SER A 510 26.29 6.07 -9.62
C SER A 510 25.93 7.51 -9.93
N VAL A 511 24.97 7.72 -10.83
CA VAL A 511 24.27 9.00 -10.94
C VAL A 511 23.40 9.17 -9.69
N ARG A 512 23.42 10.36 -9.09
CA ARG A 512 22.54 10.71 -7.97
C ARG A 512 21.78 11.97 -8.31
N SER A 513 20.46 11.90 -8.20
CA SER A 513 19.56 13.02 -8.42
C SER A 513 18.86 13.40 -7.11
N ASN A 514 18.52 14.67 -6.96
CA ASN A 514 17.66 15.17 -5.90
C ASN A 514 16.86 16.37 -6.40
N PHE A 515 15.90 16.80 -5.60
CA PHE A 515 15.18 18.05 -5.76
C PHE A 515 15.77 19.16 -4.88
N ALA A 516 15.55 20.41 -5.26
CA ALA A 516 15.82 21.55 -4.39
C ALA A 516 14.91 22.73 -4.73
N ILE A 517 14.47 23.47 -3.72
CA ILE A 517 14.03 24.86 -3.87
C ILE A 517 15.20 25.74 -3.45
N VAL A 518 15.71 26.54 -4.38
CA VAL A 518 16.92 27.33 -4.21
C VAL A 518 16.57 28.82 -4.32
N PRO A 519 16.77 29.60 -3.25
CA PRO A 519 16.68 31.05 -3.31
C PRO A 519 17.63 31.63 -4.36
N LEU A 520 17.21 32.70 -5.02
CA LEU A 520 18.05 33.44 -5.95
C LEU A 520 18.70 34.65 -5.25
N SER A 521 19.83 35.10 -5.79
CA SER A 521 20.43 36.38 -5.37
C SER A 521 19.58 37.57 -5.84
N ALA A 522 19.96 38.79 -5.44
CA ALA A 522 19.29 40.02 -5.87
C ALA A 522 19.41 40.33 -7.39
N ILE A 523 20.19 39.53 -8.12
CA ILE A 523 20.35 39.60 -9.59
C ILE A 523 19.85 38.30 -10.26
N ASP A 524 18.96 37.56 -9.59
CA ASP A 524 18.32 36.34 -10.05
C ASP A 524 19.29 35.21 -10.42
N GLU A 525 20.39 35.09 -9.67
CA GLU A 525 21.39 34.03 -9.87
C GLU A 525 21.41 33.01 -8.75
N MET A 526 21.53 31.75 -9.16
CA MET A 526 21.86 30.61 -8.30
C MET A 526 23.32 30.20 -8.50
N CYS A 527 23.99 29.87 -7.42
CA CYS A 527 25.33 29.30 -7.41
C CYS A 527 25.26 27.81 -7.07
N LEU A 528 26.11 27.03 -7.73
CA LEU A 528 26.27 25.60 -7.55
C LEU A 528 27.74 25.31 -7.29
N TYR A 529 28.04 24.74 -6.13
CA TYR A 529 29.38 24.32 -5.74
C TYR A 529 29.50 22.80 -5.76
N THR A 530 30.62 22.29 -6.28
CA THR A 530 30.94 20.86 -6.25
C THR A 530 32.10 20.59 -5.28
N LEU A 531 31.96 19.58 -4.41
CA LEU A 531 33.09 19.17 -3.54
C LEU A 531 34.19 18.47 -4.34
N THR A 532 33.79 17.67 -5.31
CA THR A 532 34.67 16.82 -6.13
C THR A 532 34.40 17.11 -7.58
N ALA A 533 35.41 16.95 -8.46
CA ALA A 533 35.20 17.13 -9.89
C ALA A 533 34.13 16.16 -10.41
N GLU A 534 33.12 16.68 -11.10
CA GLU A 534 31.97 15.90 -11.56
C GLU A 534 31.20 16.60 -12.68
N ASP A 535 30.39 15.82 -13.40
CA ASP A 535 29.40 16.32 -14.34
C ASP A 535 28.11 16.68 -13.60
N VAL A 536 27.41 17.72 -14.03
CA VAL A 536 26.21 18.22 -13.36
C VAL A 536 25.12 18.53 -14.38
N LYS A 537 23.89 18.10 -14.07
CA LYS A 537 22.68 18.51 -14.78
C LYS A 537 21.73 19.23 -13.84
N VAL A 538 21.13 20.33 -14.30
CA VAL A 538 20.07 21.08 -13.62
C VAL A 538 18.89 21.27 -14.55
N THR A 539 17.69 20.92 -14.06
CA THR A 539 16.42 21.09 -14.75
C THR A 539 15.49 21.96 -13.91
N LEU A 540 14.96 23.02 -14.50
CA LEU A 540 13.95 23.89 -13.91
C LEU A 540 12.58 23.19 -13.91
N LEU A 541 11.93 23.16 -12.74
CA LEU A 541 10.58 22.63 -12.53
C LEU A 541 9.55 23.74 -12.29
N GLY A 542 9.99 24.89 -11.77
CA GLY A 542 9.18 26.08 -11.59
C GLY A 542 9.94 27.18 -10.86
N TYR A 543 9.28 28.31 -10.60
CA TYR A 543 9.89 29.48 -9.96
C TYR A 543 8.94 30.13 -8.95
N PHE A 544 9.49 30.95 -8.07
CA PHE A 544 8.78 31.73 -7.06
C PHE A 544 8.92 33.22 -7.33
N THR A 545 7.83 33.97 -7.16
CA THR A 545 7.79 35.44 -7.29
C THR A 545 7.01 36.05 -6.15
N THR A 546 7.29 37.31 -5.79
CA THR A 546 6.53 38.04 -4.77
C THR A 546 5.09 38.35 -5.20
N SER A 547 4.81 38.36 -6.51
CA SER A 547 3.48 38.49 -7.10
C SER A 547 2.91 37.13 -7.53
N GLY A 548 1.59 36.97 -7.48
CA GLY A 548 0.88 35.78 -7.95
C GLY A 548 -0.09 35.23 -6.91
N THR A 549 -0.63 34.04 -7.18
CA THR A 549 -1.58 33.35 -6.28
C THR A 549 -1.21 31.90 -5.98
N GLY A 550 -0.08 31.41 -6.54
CA GLY A 550 0.35 30.02 -6.42
C GLY A 550 0.76 29.69 -4.98
N SER A 551 -0.17 29.09 -4.24
CA SER A 551 0.03 28.65 -2.85
C SER A 551 -0.01 27.14 -2.78
N ILE A 552 0.77 26.56 -1.86
CA ILE A 552 0.75 25.12 -1.59
C ILE A 552 -0.21 24.82 -0.45
N VAL A 553 -0.97 23.73 -0.58
CA VAL A 553 -1.59 23.05 0.55
C VAL A 553 -0.66 21.89 0.93
N PRO A 554 0.20 22.05 1.95
CA PRO A 554 1.08 20.98 2.38
C PRO A 554 0.24 19.91 3.10
N THR A 555 0.63 18.65 2.95
CA THR A 555 -0.08 17.53 3.58
C THR A 555 0.87 16.42 3.97
N THR A 556 0.44 15.58 4.92
CA THR A 556 1.15 14.34 5.21
C THR A 556 1.18 13.45 3.96
N PRO A 557 2.34 12.82 3.66
CA PRO A 557 2.52 12.01 2.46
C PRO A 557 1.39 10.99 2.25
N THR A 558 0.72 11.10 1.11
CA THR A 558 -0.44 10.29 0.74
C THR A 558 -0.15 9.51 -0.54
N ARG A 559 -0.12 8.18 -0.44
CA ARG A 559 0.14 7.32 -1.59
C ARG A 559 -1.01 7.34 -2.59
N VAL A 560 -0.74 7.65 -3.85
CA VAL A 560 -1.73 7.67 -4.94
C VAL A 560 -1.45 6.62 -6.01
N ILE A 561 -0.19 6.17 -6.13
CA ILE A 561 0.22 5.09 -7.02
C ILE A 561 1.18 4.16 -6.23
N ASP A 562 0.94 2.85 -6.28
CA ASP A 562 1.81 1.77 -5.80
C ASP A 562 1.67 0.56 -6.72
N THR A 563 2.40 0.56 -7.81
CA THR A 563 2.35 -0.53 -8.80
C THR A 563 2.83 -1.89 -8.29
N ARG A 564 3.26 -2.00 -7.02
CA ARG A 564 3.57 -3.29 -6.39
C ARG A 564 2.34 -3.93 -5.76
N ASP A 565 1.33 -3.10 -5.43
CA ASP A 565 0.16 -3.52 -4.69
C ASP A 565 -1.02 -3.72 -5.64
N LEU A 566 -1.11 -4.91 -6.22
CA LEU A 566 -2.19 -5.30 -7.13
C LEU A 566 -3.58 -5.31 -6.48
N TYR A 567 -3.67 -5.26 -5.15
CA TYR A 567 -4.91 -5.52 -4.41
C TYR A 567 -5.56 -4.24 -3.86
N ARG A 568 -4.97 -3.07 -4.16
CA ARG A 568 -5.43 -1.75 -3.70
C ARG A 568 -5.65 -0.82 -4.89
N PRO A 569 -6.79 -0.94 -5.61
CA PRO A 569 -7.07 -0.08 -6.76
C PRO A 569 -7.14 1.41 -6.38
N ASP A 570 -7.50 1.72 -5.13
CA ASP A 570 -7.45 3.08 -4.56
C ASP A 570 -6.02 3.67 -4.52
N MET A 571 -5.00 2.81 -4.46
CA MET A 571 -3.58 3.19 -4.46
C MET A 571 -2.94 2.97 -5.83
N ASN A 572 -3.70 2.76 -6.90
CA ASN A 572 -3.16 2.49 -8.23
C ASN A 572 -3.80 3.36 -9.31
N ALA A 573 -3.89 4.67 -9.04
CA ALA A 573 -4.46 5.62 -9.99
C ALA A 573 -3.87 5.41 -11.40
N GLY A 574 -4.71 4.99 -12.35
CA GLY A 574 -4.36 4.80 -13.75
C GLY A 574 -3.31 3.72 -14.06
N THR A 575 -2.95 2.87 -13.09
CA THR A 575 -1.91 1.84 -13.27
C THR A 575 -2.38 0.41 -12.99
N ASP A 576 -3.52 0.24 -12.30
CA ASP A 576 -4.13 -1.07 -11.99
C ASP A 576 -3.14 -2.08 -11.35
N GLY A 577 -2.17 -1.58 -10.58
CA GLY A 577 -1.15 -2.41 -9.92
C GLY A 577 -0.12 -3.01 -10.87
N GLN A 578 -0.06 -2.56 -12.13
CA GLN A 578 0.87 -3.07 -13.13
C GLN A 578 2.18 -2.29 -13.14
N TYR A 579 3.27 -2.98 -13.46
CA TYR A 579 4.57 -2.35 -13.76
C TYR A 579 4.43 -1.28 -14.83
N LEU A 580 5.25 -0.23 -14.75
CA LEU A 580 5.42 0.68 -15.87
C LEU A 580 6.15 -0.08 -16.99
N PRO A 581 5.58 -0.18 -18.20
CA PRO A 581 6.28 -0.79 -19.32
C PRO A 581 7.47 0.07 -19.73
N ALA A 582 8.53 -0.57 -20.21
CA ALA A 582 9.65 0.15 -20.79
C ALA A 582 9.20 0.96 -22.01
N ASN A 583 9.68 2.20 -22.11
CA ASN A 583 9.48 3.10 -23.24
C ASN A 583 8.01 3.31 -23.64
N THR A 584 7.10 3.20 -22.66
CA THR A 584 5.68 3.47 -22.82
C THR A 584 5.28 4.60 -21.90
N THR A 585 4.53 5.56 -22.43
CA THR A 585 3.97 6.65 -21.62
C THR A 585 2.67 6.18 -20.98
N VAL A 586 2.63 6.21 -19.64
CA VAL A 586 1.43 5.94 -18.84
C VAL A 586 0.85 7.27 -18.40
N THR A 587 -0.42 7.50 -18.71
CA THR A 587 -1.17 8.71 -18.34
C THR A 587 -2.01 8.43 -17.11
N VAL A 588 -1.91 9.28 -16.10
CA VAL A 588 -2.67 9.17 -14.85
C VAL A 588 -3.34 10.50 -14.52
N SER A 589 -4.66 10.49 -14.31
CA SER A 589 -5.37 11.65 -13.77
C SER A 589 -5.31 11.64 -12.25
N LEU A 590 -4.77 12.70 -11.65
CA LEU A 590 -4.66 12.85 -10.20
C LEU A 590 -5.58 13.95 -9.65
N ALA A 591 -6.08 14.85 -10.49
CA ALA A 591 -7.07 15.84 -10.06
C ALA A 591 -8.39 15.17 -9.67
N GLY A 592 -8.95 15.58 -8.51
CA GLY A 592 -10.14 14.96 -7.93
C GLY A 592 -9.87 13.60 -7.25
N HIS A 593 -8.66 13.06 -7.34
CA HIS A 593 -8.31 11.76 -6.78
C HIS A 593 -7.79 11.90 -5.33
N ARG A 594 -8.32 11.09 -4.40
CA ARG A 594 -7.90 11.02 -2.98
C ARG A 594 -7.69 12.38 -2.28
N GLY A 595 -8.63 13.30 -2.49
CA GLY A 595 -8.63 14.62 -1.82
C GLY A 595 -7.82 15.71 -2.53
N ILE A 596 -7.14 15.38 -3.64
CA ILE A 596 -6.52 16.38 -4.52
C ILE A 596 -7.63 17.17 -5.21
N PRO A 597 -7.64 18.51 -5.14
CA PRO A 597 -8.68 19.31 -5.81
C PRO A 597 -8.68 19.11 -7.32
N GLY A 598 -9.88 19.11 -7.93
CA GLY A 598 -10.03 19.10 -9.39
C GLY A 598 -9.35 20.29 -10.10
N SER A 599 -9.13 21.39 -9.37
CA SER A 599 -8.53 22.63 -9.88
C SER A 599 -7.00 22.70 -9.74
N VAL A 600 -6.35 21.63 -9.26
CA VAL A 600 -4.90 21.60 -9.00
C VAL A 600 -4.08 22.03 -10.22
N LYS A 601 -3.00 22.79 -9.99
CA LYS A 601 -2.08 23.29 -11.04
C LYS A 601 -0.73 22.59 -11.02
N ALA A 602 -0.28 22.13 -9.86
CA ALA A 602 0.89 21.30 -9.72
C ALA A 602 0.82 20.45 -8.44
N LEU A 603 1.62 19.40 -8.38
CA LEU A 603 1.73 18.50 -7.25
C LEU A 603 3.13 18.59 -6.64
N SER A 604 3.19 18.66 -5.31
CA SER A 604 4.38 18.32 -4.55
C SER A 604 4.31 16.83 -4.23
N LEU A 605 5.31 16.06 -4.63
CA LEU A 605 5.29 14.61 -4.48
C LEU A 605 6.67 14.04 -4.21
N ASN A 606 6.69 12.82 -3.68
CA ASN A 606 7.85 11.95 -3.66
C ASN A 606 7.62 10.79 -4.64
N LEU A 607 8.56 10.63 -5.58
CA LEU A 607 8.53 9.60 -6.61
C LEU A 607 9.54 8.52 -6.24
N THR A 608 9.08 7.29 -6.05
CA THR A 608 9.95 6.15 -5.76
C THR A 608 9.90 5.12 -6.89
N VAL A 609 11.07 4.68 -7.36
CA VAL A 609 11.23 3.55 -8.28
C VAL A 609 11.74 2.33 -7.54
N ALA A 610 11.23 1.15 -7.89
CA ALA A 610 11.60 -0.13 -7.28
C ALA A 610 11.64 -1.25 -8.33
N ASN A 611 12.31 -2.36 -8.01
CA ASN A 611 12.54 -3.50 -8.91
C ASN A 611 13.11 -3.07 -10.27
N THR A 612 14.12 -2.20 -10.23
CA THR A 612 14.81 -1.69 -11.41
C THR A 612 15.64 -2.79 -12.06
N VAL A 613 15.20 -3.32 -13.21
CA VAL A 613 15.86 -4.50 -13.85
C VAL A 613 17.16 -4.16 -14.57
N ALA A 614 17.38 -2.88 -14.89
CA ALA A 614 18.58 -2.35 -15.52
C ALA A 614 18.80 -0.89 -15.10
N ASN A 615 19.99 -0.34 -15.40
CA ASN A 615 20.22 1.10 -15.27
C ASN A 615 19.26 1.84 -16.19
N GLY A 616 18.63 2.91 -15.70
CA GLY A 616 17.62 3.60 -16.47
C GLY A 616 17.22 4.94 -15.87
N THR A 617 16.20 5.51 -16.50
CA THR A 617 15.65 6.81 -16.15
C THR A 617 14.13 6.76 -16.12
N LEU A 618 13.54 7.66 -15.34
CA LEU A 618 12.11 7.87 -15.26
C LEU A 618 11.82 9.36 -15.46
N LYS A 619 10.84 9.64 -16.32
CA LYS A 619 10.28 10.98 -16.53
C LYS A 619 8.88 11.05 -15.94
N ILE A 620 8.59 12.16 -15.26
CA ILE A 620 7.24 12.56 -14.85
C ILE A 620 6.99 14.01 -15.27
N TRP A 621 5.85 14.28 -15.92
CA TRP A 621 5.47 15.62 -16.38
C TRP A 621 3.95 15.75 -16.51
N GLY A 622 3.42 16.97 -16.60
CA GLY A 622 2.03 17.17 -17.00
C GLY A 622 1.87 16.79 -18.47
N CYS A 623 0.89 15.94 -18.81
CA CYS A 623 0.83 15.37 -20.15
C CYS A 623 0.80 16.41 -21.27
N GLY A 624 1.42 16.06 -22.39
CA GLY A 624 1.76 16.96 -23.48
C GLY A 624 3.10 16.56 -24.08
N ALA A 625 3.87 17.53 -24.58
CA ALA A 625 5.21 17.30 -25.09
C ALA A 625 6.11 16.68 -24.01
N GLU A 626 6.74 15.53 -24.32
CA GLU A 626 7.66 14.87 -23.42
C GLU A 626 8.91 15.75 -23.18
N PRO A 627 9.31 15.97 -21.91
CA PRO A 627 10.48 16.78 -21.61
C PRO A 627 11.78 16.08 -22.02
N ALA A 628 12.80 16.88 -22.36
CA ALA A 628 14.13 16.36 -22.66
C ALA A 628 14.82 15.80 -21.40
N SER A 629 14.59 16.44 -20.24
CA SER A 629 15.20 16.05 -18.96
C SER A 629 14.54 14.84 -18.31
N GLU A 630 15.34 14.07 -17.60
CA GLU A 630 14.89 12.99 -16.73
C GLU A 630 14.55 13.49 -15.32
N SER A 631 13.56 12.89 -14.68
CA SER A 631 13.16 13.26 -13.31
C SER A 631 13.95 12.47 -12.27
N VAL A 632 14.20 11.18 -12.54
CA VAL A 632 14.97 10.28 -11.67
C VAL A 632 15.88 9.41 -12.52
N ASN A 633 17.14 9.28 -12.08
CA ASN A 633 18.11 8.31 -12.59
C ASN A 633 18.25 7.19 -11.59
N PHE A 634 18.29 5.94 -12.05
CA PHE A 634 18.41 4.78 -11.18
C PHE A 634 19.37 3.71 -11.72
N PRO A 635 20.25 3.16 -10.88
CA PRO A 635 20.97 1.93 -11.19
C PRO A 635 20.05 0.69 -11.07
N ALA A 636 20.43 -0.40 -11.74
CA ALA A 636 19.78 -1.69 -11.60
C ALA A 636 19.81 -2.20 -10.14
N GLY A 637 18.75 -2.86 -9.71
CA GLY A 637 18.62 -3.47 -8.39
C GLY A 637 18.46 -2.48 -7.23
N THR A 638 18.16 -1.21 -7.52
CA THR A 638 18.03 -0.15 -6.51
C THR A 638 16.58 0.28 -6.29
N ILE A 639 16.32 0.79 -5.09
CA ILE A 639 15.11 1.56 -4.74
C ILE A 639 15.54 2.99 -4.51
N ILE A 640 15.03 3.93 -5.31
CA ILE A 640 15.41 5.34 -5.26
C ILE A 640 14.16 6.19 -5.15
N ALA A 641 14.18 7.14 -4.22
CA ALA A 641 13.15 8.15 -4.03
C ALA A 641 13.69 9.53 -4.36
N SER A 642 12.87 10.37 -5.00
CA SER A 642 13.16 11.78 -5.23
C SER A 642 11.90 12.61 -5.03
N GLY A 643 11.98 13.66 -4.21
CA GLY A 643 10.95 14.70 -4.18
C GLY A 643 10.92 15.47 -5.49
N LEU A 644 9.76 16.01 -5.87
CA LEU A 644 9.55 16.77 -7.12
C LEU A 644 8.39 17.77 -6.97
N GLN A 645 8.42 18.84 -7.77
CA GLN A 645 7.28 19.69 -8.07
C GLN A 645 6.85 19.47 -9.52
N VAL A 646 5.65 18.94 -9.73
CA VAL A 646 5.19 18.49 -11.05
C VAL A 646 3.99 19.31 -11.48
N LYS A 647 4.14 20.10 -12.54
CA LYS A 647 3.02 20.73 -13.23
C LYS A 647 2.05 19.65 -13.73
N VAL A 648 0.75 19.81 -13.48
CA VAL A 648 -0.26 18.92 -14.07
C VAL A 648 -0.75 19.45 -15.42
N GLY A 649 -1.24 18.56 -16.27
CA GLY A 649 -1.90 18.89 -17.53
C GLY A 649 -3.22 19.62 -17.32
N THR A 650 -3.86 20.05 -18.40
CA THR A 650 -5.07 20.90 -18.34
C THR A 650 -6.28 20.20 -17.73
N SER A 651 -6.34 18.87 -17.81
CA SER A 651 -7.37 18.05 -17.16
C SER A 651 -6.89 17.39 -15.86
N GLY A 652 -5.74 17.82 -15.33
CA GLY A 652 -5.21 17.32 -14.05
C GLY A 652 -4.38 16.04 -14.15
N GLU A 653 -3.96 15.67 -15.35
CA GLU A 653 -3.17 14.48 -15.63
C GLU A 653 -1.65 14.70 -15.51
N ILE A 654 -0.97 13.62 -15.16
CA ILE A 654 0.48 13.46 -15.28
C ILE A 654 0.79 12.29 -16.21
N CYS A 655 1.94 12.36 -16.85
CA CYS A 655 2.49 11.34 -17.72
C CYS A 655 3.78 10.81 -17.10
N LEU A 656 3.92 9.49 -17.13
CA LEU A 656 5.06 8.75 -16.62
C LEU A 656 5.67 7.93 -17.75
N ARG A 657 6.99 7.96 -17.92
CA ARG A 657 7.68 7.10 -18.90
C ARG A 657 9.01 6.66 -18.34
N SER A 658 9.22 5.35 -18.24
CA SER A 658 10.52 4.79 -17.85
C SER A 658 11.24 4.21 -19.06
N SER A 659 12.58 4.30 -19.07
CA SER A 659 13.41 3.63 -20.07
C SER A 659 13.43 2.10 -19.93
N THR A 660 13.03 1.57 -18.77
CA THR A 660 13.03 0.13 -18.43
C THR A 660 11.74 -0.25 -17.72
N GLN A 661 11.42 -1.55 -17.64
CA GLN A 661 10.32 -1.99 -16.78
C GLN A 661 10.70 -1.78 -15.29
N LEU A 662 9.77 -1.24 -14.51
CA LEU A 662 9.94 -1.04 -13.07
C LEU A 662 8.60 -0.91 -12.35
N HIS A 663 8.62 -1.01 -11.02
CA HIS A 663 7.54 -0.51 -10.19
C HIS A 663 7.76 0.97 -9.86
N VAL A 664 6.69 1.76 -9.97
CA VAL A 664 6.62 3.13 -9.48
C VAL A 664 5.70 3.23 -8.28
N ILE A 665 6.07 4.13 -7.36
CA ILE A 665 5.28 4.55 -6.22
C ILE A 665 5.25 6.08 -6.23
N VAL A 666 4.07 6.68 -6.08
CA VAL A 666 3.89 8.12 -6.01
C VAL A 666 3.18 8.47 -4.71
N ASP A 667 3.88 9.21 -3.86
CA ASP A 667 3.36 9.73 -2.59
C ASP A 667 3.21 11.26 -2.72
N VAL A 668 1.98 11.78 -2.70
CA VAL A 668 1.71 13.22 -2.76
C VAL A 668 1.92 13.85 -1.39
N THR A 669 2.71 14.93 -1.34
CA THR A 669 3.07 15.69 -0.13
C THR A 669 2.44 17.08 -0.09
N GLY A 670 1.73 17.47 -1.14
CA GLY A 670 0.94 18.69 -1.23
C GLY A 670 0.52 18.99 -2.65
N TRP A 671 -0.25 20.06 -2.84
CA TRP A 671 -0.61 20.56 -4.17
C TRP A 671 -0.62 22.07 -4.23
N TRP A 672 -0.42 22.60 -5.43
CA TRP A 672 -0.43 24.03 -5.73
C TRP A 672 -1.72 24.41 -6.44
N ASN A 673 -2.32 25.50 -5.98
CA ASN A 673 -3.54 26.08 -6.55
C ASN A 673 -3.27 27.08 -7.68
#